data_AF-A0A142XAR7-F1
#
_entry.id   AF-A0A142XAR7-F1
#
_cell.length_a   1.000
_cell.length_b   1.000
_cell.length_c   1.000
_cell.angle_alpha   90.00
_cell.angle_beta   90.00
_cell.angle_gamma   90.00
#
_symmetry.space_group_name_H-M   'P 1'
#
loop_
_entity.id
_entity.type
_entity.pdbx_description
1 polymer ?
#
loop_
_entity_poly.entity_id
_entity_poly.type
_entity_poly.pdbx_seq_one_letter_code
_entity_poly.pdbx_strand_id
1 'polypeptide(L)'
;MENYTPLKDDNKALNLAIDSIATDSGASNPSRKGDTQADIEALTDQQSHAPRGEVTLRGMKQSAELGQTITAPSMAEAFRRALDQTDYTAPEPVVTWSKNSIDDLAALDIDFHYGNSAHKPNRNHLDLLARHVAEAVGALYWWPTHGGGVRMIFARVEGYTARELAMLAVVEFNAARPRYIGRRIPTGIEIKTETRHPGYERADGATAGSVEGRGGIPDLKAVAARLTGAGYSNPEDEAIEDFLEERGMRRGQRYRLCPIKQGEHSTDCVRPLDFGINCYTCAGKNRFYPGESKPGFVSYSRFLRGEVARVNYLRLAVKHCCHWPHAKHIVRAYAGGWWSERDLQALYGALLKLSHVFDVPDGDRRHEGIKTRINSALYSDVPMLFVEGRWVHESDPSRVRSDKAAASLVRCLPAPWYIDTETGEKTFDGKMHAILCDGGDLSRYGYAGVEPIHGIDFWKRIGTREDGQKSFPFLVPMTPAFRYRSADERAKGIALLSWQLHIDGAFPGMNLNFAKLLVGARAFCQRPGQCEPPRVLVLGATGSGKSRTVDFSAEITGGSVVGAPIATPKDRSEFKNNYATGIDRGAFVFCDEIAKPNLPPREFGSLILSVQRGQTYRLPYGQPATFDRLAPFVAADTRKPDAFTADNQIARRFPSVDLGAGIQARADARDWYETSNGGVIGWRSRSALNTDAADMLVSEVMDELRALGSEASFIDYARTLGFPVGNEKTDDGFDPEDAFRELFIAAARAPDTRDGTWKGRGWKVFEPTDGNNELAAAWRACGDESGCVDEQTISGRQWSKTIDAPGVWCKLARKGRKIGLRFGAGDPRSPTTAFGADMLPDGHPMRARLDAPPGDVLSFEISATTPVAEPRGRVAEGVAEIATL
;
A
#
# COMPACT_ATOMS: atom_id res chain seq x y z
N MET A 1 59.70 35.55 14.93
CA MET A 1 59.75 35.64 13.46
C MET A 1 58.34 36.02 13.04
N GLU A 2 57.99 37.28 13.31
CA GLU A 2 57.98 38.42 12.36
C GLU A 2 56.71 38.37 11.51
N ASN A 3 55.83 39.36 11.41
CA ASN A 3 55.58 40.64 12.06
C ASN A 3 54.15 40.98 11.60
N TYR A 4 53.21 41.36 12.47
CA TYR A 4 52.18 42.35 12.08
C TYR A 4 51.47 42.94 13.30
N THR A 5 51.42 44.26 13.30
CA THR A 5 51.03 45.21 14.36
C THR A 5 49.50 45.35 14.46
N PRO A 6 48.91 45.59 15.65
CA PRO A 6 47.48 45.86 15.78
C PRO A 6 47.17 47.36 15.62
N LEU A 7 46.18 47.68 14.80
CA LEU A 7 45.62 49.03 14.71
C LEU A 7 44.36 49.16 15.57
N LYS A 8 44.36 50.24 16.35
CA LYS A 8 43.29 50.82 17.15
C LYS A 8 42.35 51.64 16.26
N ASP A 9 41.16 51.88 16.82
CA ASP A 9 40.20 52.94 16.51
C ASP A 9 39.38 52.81 15.22
N ASP A 10 38.11 52.46 15.37
CA ASP A 10 36.99 53.05 14.61
C ASP A 10 35.67 52.87 15.37
N ASN A 11 35.44 53.76 16.34
CA ASN A 11 34.20 53.88 17.10
C ASN A 11 33.53 55.24 16.82
N LYS A 12 33.47 55.62 15.54
CA LYS A 12 32.99 56.94 15.09
C LYS A 12 31.93 56.90 13.97
N ALA A 13 31.48 55.71 13.55
CA ALA A 13 30.50 55.55 12.48
C ALA A 13 29.06 55.30 12.95
N LEU A 14 28.80 55.18 14.26
CA LEU A 14 27.46 54.83 14.78
C LEU A 14 26.62 56.02 15.28
N ASN A 15 27.21 57.22 15.41
CA ASN A 15 26.54 58.39 16.02
C ASN A 15 26.19 59.52 15.02
N LEU A 16 26.13 59.25 13.72
CA LEU A 16 25.75 60.25 12.69
C LEU A 16 24.49 59.87 11.88
N ALA A 17 23.78 58.81 12.27
CA ALA A 17 22.57 58.36 11.56
C ALA A 17 21.24 58.69 12.28
N ILE A 18 21.26 59.45 13.38
CA ILE A 18 20.06 59.72 14.19
C ILE A 18 19.50 61.16 13.99
N ASP A 19 20.25 62.09 13.41
CA ASP A 19 19.79 63.50 13.26
C ASP A 19 19.31 63.89 11.85
N SER A 20 19.14 62.93 10.92
CA SER A 20 18.70 63.21 9.54
C SER A 20 17.21 62.94 9.26
N ILE A 21 16.42 62.49 10.24
CA ILE A 21 14.97 62.22 10.07
C ILE A 21 14.14 63.28 10.81
N ALA A 22 14.45 64.55 10.58
CA ALA A 22 13.70 65.65 11.17
C ALA A 22 13.70 66.92 10.31
N THR A 23 13.45 66.82 9.00
CA THR A 23 12.91 67.93 8.18
C THR A 23 12.69 67.45 6.75
N ASP A 24 11.49 66.95 6.43
CA ASP A 24 10.74 67.36 5.23
C ASP A 24 9.48 66.51 5.05
N SER A 25 8.32 67.12 5.31
CA SER A 25 7.09 66.82 4.57
C SER A 25 6.01 67.81 5.02
N GLY A 26 6.03 68.99 4.40
CA GLY A 26 4.87 69.86 4.35
C GLY A 26 3.82 69.24 3.43
N ALA A 27 2.76 68.68 4.01
CA ALA A 27 1.50 68.46 3.31
C ALA A 27 0.35 68.51 4.31
N SER A 28 -0.54 69.46 4.08
CA SER A 28 -1.74 69.77 4.85
C SER A 28 -2.77 68.63 4.88
N ASN A 29 -3.28 68.28 6.06
CA ASN A 29 -4.66 67.82 6.24
C ASN A 29 -5.15 68.01 7.70
N PRO A 30 -6.48 68.15 7.92
CA PRO A 30 -7.02 68.90 9.05
C PRO A 30 -7.12 68.10 10.35
N SER A 31 -7.08 68.87 11.42
CA SER A 31 -7.22 68.54 12.84
C SER A 31 -8.23 67.43 13.17
N ARG A 32 -7.74 66.36 13.81
CA ARG A 32 -8.48 65.58 14.81
C ARG A 32 -7.62 65.53 16.08
N LYS A 33 -7.82 66.51 16.96
CA LYS A 33 -7.27 66.50 18.32
C LYS A 33 -8.32 65.87 19.23
N GLY A 34 -8.01 64.68 19.73
CA GLY A 34 -8.82 63.94 20.70
C GLY A 34 -8.89 62.48 20.31
N ASP A 35 -7.93 61.68 20.79
CA ASP A 35 -8.06 60.24 21.11
C ASP A 35 -6.72 59.50 21.29
N THR A 36 -5.57 60.18 21.31
CA THR A 36 -4.29 59.50 21.55
C THR A 36 -4.19 58.79 22.91
N GLN A 37 -4.91 59.24 23.95
CA GLN A 37 -4.94 58.56 25.25
C GLN A 37 -5.86 57.32 25.21
N ALA A 38 -7.00 57.41 24.51
CA ALA A 38 -7.95 56.31 24.35
C ALA A 38 -7.42 55.21 23.41
N ASP A 39 -6.67 55.59 22.37
CA ASP A 39 -5.99 54.66 21.48
C ASP A 39 -4.81 53.97 22.17
N ILE A 40 -4.08 54.68 23.05
CA ILE A 40 -3.05 54.07 23.90
C ILE A 40 -3.68 53.14 24.94
N GLU A 41 -4.77 53.54 25.60
CA GLU A 41 -5.50 52.69 26.54
C GLU A 41 -6.12 51.47 25.85
N ALA A 42 -6.67 51.60 24.63
CA ALA A 42 -7.18 50.49 23.83
C ALA A 42 -6.08 49.54 23.30
N LEU A 43 -4.90 50.07 22.95
CA LEU A 43 -3.72 49.27 22.60
C LEU A 43 -3.13 48.55 23.83
N THR A 44 -3.21 49.17 25.00
CA THR A 44 -2.79 48.55 26.27
C THR A 44 -3.80 47.49 26.74
N ASP A 45 -5.10 47.67 26.46
CA ASP A 45 -6.15 46.68 26.75
C ASP A 45 -6.16 45.50 25.76
N GLN A 46 -5.74 45.69 24.51
CA GLN A 46 -5.52 44.57 23.58
C GLN A 46 -4.27 43.74 23.93
N GLN A 47 -3.27 44.32 24.60
CA GLN A 47 -2.13 43.56 25.15
C GLN A 47 -2.46 42.85 26.48
N SER A 48 -3.56 43.20 27.16
CA SER A 48 -3.96 42.61 28.46
C SER A 48 -4.69 41.26 28.35
N HIS A 49 -4.93 40.77 27.13
CA HIS A 49 -5.60 39.49 26.85
C HIS A 49 -4.68 38.38 26.30
N ALA A 50 -3.36 38.55 26.37
CA ALA A 50 -2.47 37.40 26.17
C ALA A 50 -2.86 36.32 27.21
N PRO A 51 -3.26 35.10 26.78
CA PRO A 51 -3.75 34.09 27.70
C PRO A 51 -2.65 33.79 28.73
N ARG A 52 -2.94 34.03 30.01
CA ARG A 52 -2.04 33.66 31.11
C ARG A 52 -1.73 32.17 30.97
N GLY A 53 -0.44 31.84 31.02
CA GLY A 53 0.00 30.46 31.02
C GLY A 53 -0.37 29.79 32.33
N GLU A 54 -1.05 28.65 32.25
CA GLU A 54 -1.43 27.84 33.40
C GLU A 54 -1.03 26.38 33.17
N VAL A 55 -0.22 25.86 34.08
CA VAL A 55 0.12 24.44 34.15
C VAL A 55 -0.13 23.93 35.56
N THR A 56 -0.38 22.65 35.71
CA THR A 56 -0.61 22.00 36.99
C THR A 56 0.48 20.97 37.24
N LEU A 57 1.20 21.09 38.36
CA LEU A 57 2.10 20.07 38.87
C LEU A 57 1.33 19.18 39.85
N ARG A 58 1.27 17.87 39.61
CA ARG A 58 0.56 16.92 40.47
C ARG A 58 1.28 15.58 40.53
N GLY A 59 1.07 14.80 41.58
CA GLY A 59 1.49 13.39 41.59
C GLY A 59 0.79 12.59 40.50
N MET A 60 1.45 11.59 39.91
CA MET A 60 0.88 10.79 38.80
C MET A 60 -0.52 10.22 39.11
N LYS A 61 -0.72 9.75 40.35
CA LYS A 61 -1.99 9.16 40.83
C LYS A 61 -2.96 10.18 41.43
N GLN A 62 -2.57 11.44 41.55
CA GLN A 62 -3.44 12.50 42.08
C GLN A 62 -4.33 13.06 40.98
N SER A 63 -5.57 13.42 41.31
CA SER A 63 -6.44 14.16 40.38
C SER A 63 -5.85 15.55 40.10
N ALA A 64 -6.25 16.16 38.98
CA ALA A 64 -5.78 17.50 38.61
C ALA A 64 -6.15 18.57 39.65
N GLU A 65 -7.29 18.40 40.32
CA GLU A 65 -7.78 19.32 41.38
C GLU A 65 -6.88 19.36 42.62
N LEU A 66 -6.11 18.30 42.88
CA LEU A 66 -5.16 18.22 44.00
C LEU A 66 -3.76 18.72 43.61
N GLY A 67 -3.56 19.09 42.35
CA GLY A 67 -2.29 19.61 41.86
C GLY A 67 -2.05 21.06 42.26
N GLN A 68 -0.78 21.45 42.26
CA GLN A 68 -0.37 22.83 42.39
C GLN A 68 -0.47 23.51 41.03
N THR A 69 -1.40 24.44 40.89
CA THR A 69 -1.49 25.30 39.71
C THR A 69 -0.39 26.36 39.74
N ILE A 70 0.38 26.43 38.65
CA ILE A 70 1.47 27.36 38.43
C ILE A 70 1.07 28.28 37.28
N THR A 71 0.97 29.57 37.58
CA THR A 71 0.59 30.60 36.61
C THR A 71 1.78 31.49 36.24
N ALA A 72 1.81 31.95 35.00
CA ALA A 72 2.81 32.88 34.48
C ALA A 72 2.26 33.71 33.30
N PRO A 73 2.96 34.77 32.86
CA PRO A 73 2.60 35.53 31.66
C PRO A 73 2.46 34.70 30.37
N SER A 74 3.14 33.56 30.27
CA SER A 74 3.05 32.66 29.10
C SER A 74 3.08 31.18 29.51
N MET A 75 2.56 30.30 28.64
CA MET A 75 2.62 28.84 28.86
C MET A 75 4.06 28.33 28.97
N ALA A 76 4.99 28.90 28.19
CA ALA A 76 6.41 28.54 28.25
C ALA A 76 7.02 28.87 29.63
N GLU A 77 6.70 30.04 30.18
CA GLU A 77 7.21 30.45 31.49
C GLU A 77 6.56 29.65 32.63
N ALA A 78 5.26 29.38 32.56
CA ALA A 78 4.56 28.55 33.54
C ALA A 78 5.15 27.14 33.58
N PHE A 79 5.41 26.56 32.39
CA PHE A 79 6.06 25.26 32.26
C PHE A 79 7.50 25.25 32.80
N ARG A 80 8.30 26.28 32.51
CA ARG A 80 9.65 26.42 33.09
C ARG A 80 9.61 26.46 34.62
N ARG A 81 8.73 27.29 35.19
CA ARG A 81 8.54 27.36 36.65
C ARG A 81 8.14 26.01 37.25
N ALA A 82 7.35 25.22 36.52
CA ALA A 82 7.01 23.86 36.93
C ALA A 82 8.21 22.91 36.89
N LEU A 83 9.10 23.02 35.89
CA LEU A 83 10.33 22.24 35.80
C LEU A 83 11.37 22.60 36.87
N ASP A 84 11.37 23.86 37.31
CA ASP A 84 12.28 24.35 38.35
C ASP A 84 11.88 23.84 39.75
N GLN A 85 10.66 23.31 39.93
CA GLN A 85 10.18 22.74 41.20
C GLN A 85 10.71 21.31 41.41
N THR A 86 11.77 21.19 42.21
CA THR A 86 12.45 19.92 42.52
C THR A 86 12.17 19.38 43.93
N ASP A 87 11.38 20.11 44.74
CA ASP A 87 11.00 19.79 46.12
C ASP A 87 9.52 19.40 46.29
N TYR A 88 8.86 18.98 45.21
CA TYR A 88 7.46 18.56 45.22
C TYR A 88 7.29 17.23 45.97
N THR A 89 6.33 17.19 46.90
CA THR A 89 6.21 16.09 47.88
C THR A 89 5.64 14.80 47.31
N ALA A 90 4.89 14.85 46.21
CA ALA A 90 4.29 13.66 45.63
C ALA A 90 5.30 12.84 44.80
N PRO A 91 5.28 11.49 44.88
CA PRO A 91 6.15 10.66 44.05
C PRO A 91 5.73 10.73 42.57
N GLU A 92 6.72 10.71 41.69
CA GLU A 92 6.56 10.78 40.22
C GLU A 92 5.62 11.91 39.77
N PRO A 93 5.96 13.19 40.03
CA PRO A 93 5.11 14.29 39.62
C PRO A 93 5.03 14.40 38.10
N VAL A 94 3.89 14.92 37.65
CA VAL A 94 3.51 15.13 36.26
C VAL A 94 3.11 16.60 36.12
N VAL A 95 3.63 17.25 35.09
CA VAL A 95 3.20 18.58 34.66
C VAL A 95 2.12 18.38 33.60
N THR A 96 0.91 18.90 33.86
CA THR A 96 -0.24 18.80 32.94
C THR A 96 -0.77 20.18 32.59
N TRP A 97 -1.37 20.33 31.42
CA TRP A 97 -2.11 21.54 31.04
C TRP A 97 -3.37 21.22 30.25
N SER A 98 -4.21 22.23 30.05
CA SER A 98 -5.49 22.08 29.35
C SER A 98 -5.31 21.53 27.93
N LYS A 99 -6.17 20.58 27.55
CA LYS A 99 -6.23 20.06 26.16
C LYS A 99 -6.51 21.16 25.14
N ASN A 100 -7.17 22.24 25.55
CA ASN A 100 -7.46 23.39 24.69
C ASN A 100 -6.21 24.25 24.43
N SER A 101 -5.17 24.12 25.27
CA SER A 101 -3.91 24.87 25.17
C SER A 101 -2.81 24.07 24.45
N ILE A 102 -3.14 22.96 23.77
CA ILE A 102 -2.16 22.18 23.00
C ILE A 102 -1.51 22.98 21.86
N ASP A 103 -2.21 24.00 21.35
CA ASP A 103 -1.68 24.91 20.33
C ASP A 103 -0.75 25.99 20.93
N ASP A 104 -0.74 26.16 22.26
CA ASP A 104 0.14 27.10 22.98
C ASP A 104 1.36 26.40 23.59
N LEU A 105 1.18 25.15 24.03
CA LEU A 105 2.23 24.28 24.54
C LEU A 105 1.94 22.82 24.16
N ALA A 106 2.92 22.11 23.61
CA ALA A 106 2.78 20.72 23.19
C ALA A 106 3.98 19.89 23.65
N ALA A 107 3.73 18.69 24.17
CA ALA A 107 4.76 17.70 24.43
C ALA A 107 4.75 16.63 23.33
N LEU A 108 5.85 16.48 22.60
CA LEU A 108 6.12 15.36 21.73
C LEU A 108 6.84 14.27 22.52
N ASP A 109 6.21 13.10 22.63
CA ASP A 109 6.75 11.93 23.31
C ASP A 109 7.09 10.84 22.31
N ILE A 110 8.32 10.35 22.35
CA ILE A 110 8.84 9.32 21.46
C ILE A 110 9.33 8.14 22.29
N ASP A 111 8.64 7.01 22.18
CA ASP A 111 8.87 5.81 22.98
C ASP A 111 9.38 4.63 22.15
N PHE A 112 10.29 3.84 22.74
CA PHE A 112 10.90 2.64 22.12
C PHE A 112 10.53 1.36 22.86
N HIS A 113 9.28 1.24 23.32
CA HIS A 113 8.83 0.11 24.15
C HIS A 113 8.58 -1.20 23.37
N TYR A 114 8.52 -1.14 22.05
CA TYR A 114 8.14 -2.28 21.21
C TYR A 114 9.38 -3.00 20.68
N GLY A 115 9.71 -4.18 21.21
CA GLY A 115 10.78 -5.04 20.69
C GLY A 115 11.68 -5.62 21.78
N ASN A 116 12.51 -6.59 21.40
CA ASN A 116 13.53 -7.15 22.30
C ASN A 116 14.47 -6.01 22.77
N SER A 117 14.70 -5.93 24.08
CA SER A 117 15.56 -4.93 24.74
C SER A 117 16.91 -4.69 24.03
N ALA A 118 17.47 -5.72 23.39
CA ALA A 118 18.69 -5.63 22.58
C ALA A 118 18.62 -4.66 21.38
N HIS A 119 17.42 -4.24 20.96
CA HIS A 119 17.21 -3.35 19.81
C HIS A 119 16.85 -1.92 20.21
N LYS A 120 16.86 -1.61 21.52
CA LYS A 120 16.63 -0.22 21.97
C LYS A 120 17.82 0.65 21.58
N PRO A 121 17.60 1.87 21.08
CA PRO A 121 18.68 2.81 20.85
C PRO A 121 19.49 3.03 22.12
N ASN A 122 20.82 3.13 22.00
CA ASN A 122 21.62 3.61 23.12
C ASN A 122 21.32 5.10 23.37
N ARG A 123 21.60 5.54 24.60
CA ARG A 123 21.29 6.92 25.05
C ARG A 123 21.98 7.98 24.21
N ASN A 124 23.24 7.77 23.82
CA ASN A 124 23.99 8.73 23.00
C ASN A 124 23.35 8.95 21.61
N HIS A 125 22.85 7.89 20.97
CA HIS A 125 22.16 8.02 19.68
C HIS A 125 20.82 8.74 19.83
N LEU A 126 20.11 8.52 20.94
CA LEU A 126 18.89 9.27 21.26
C LEU A 126 19.17 10.74 21.50
N ASP A 127 20.21 11.06 22.27
CA ASP A 127 20.61 12.45 22.55
C ASP A 127 20.98 13.20 21.28
N LEU A 128 21.79 12.58 20.41
CA LEU A 128 22.18 13.18 19.13
C LEU A 128 20.97 13.40 18.21
N LEU A 129 20.08 12.41 18.12
CA LEU A 129 18.86 12.52 17.32
C LEU A 129 17.91 13.58 17.89
N ALA A 130 17.73 13.60 19.20
CA ALA A 130 16.86 14.54 19.88
C ALA A 130 17.36 15.98 19.71
N ARG A 131 18.67 16.22 19.90
CA ARG A 131 19.32 17.50 19.64
C ARG A 131 19.12 17.96 18.21
N HIS A 132 19.40 17.10 17.24
CA HIS A 132 19.23 17.40 15.81
C HIS A 132 17.80 17.88 15.50
N VAL A 133 16.78 17.16 15.98
CA VAL A 133 15.38 17.52 15.74
C VAL A 133 14.97 18.78 16.51
N ALA A 134 15.38 18.89 17.77
CA ALA A 134 15.07 20.02 18.64
C ALA A 134 15.65 21.34 18.10
N GLU A 135 16.88 21.33 17.61
CA GLU A 135 17.52 22.49 16.99
C GLU A 135 16.82 22.89 15.69
N ALA A 136 16.54 21.91 14.82
CA ALA A 136 15.95 22.13 13.50
C ALA A 136 14.54 22.76 13.57
N VAL A 137 13.68 22.22 14.43
CA VAL A 137 12.25 22.63 14.50
C VAL A 137 11.97 23.59 15.63
N GLY A 138 12.82 23.58 16.64
CA GLY A 138 12.79 24.55 17.70
C GLY A 138 12.02 24.19 18.93
N ALA A 139 12.32 23.00 19.46
CA ALA A 139 11.85 22.62 20.78
C ALA A 139 12.38 23.62 21.84
N LEU A 140 11.49 24.06 22.72
CA LEU A 140 11.80 24.87 23.89
C LEU A 140 12.71 24.09 24.85
N TYR A 141 12.36 22.82 25.09
CA TYR A 141 13.13 21.89 25.91
C TYR A 141 13.11 20.49 25.31
N TRP A 142 14.13 19.67 25.59
CA TRP A 142 14.09 18.24 25.33
C TRP A 142 14.94 17.45 26.32
N TRP A 143 14.63 16.15 26.51
CA TRP A 143 15.40 15.25 27.37
C TRP A 143 15.08 13.77 27.07
N PRO A 144 16.01 12.84 27.37
CA PRO A 144 15.71 11.40 27.46
C PRO A 144 14.71 11.09 28.56
N THR A 145 13.67 10.31 28.26
CA THR A 145 12.66 9.93 29.25
C THR A 145 13.13 8.79 30.14
N HIS A 146 12.47 8.61 31.29
CA HIS A 146 12.72 7.48 32.20
C HIS A 146 12.55 6.10 31.53
N GLY A 147 11.77 6.02 30.44
CA GLY A 147 11.52 4.79 29.69
C GLY A 147 12.55 4.45 28.61
N GLY A 148 13.58 5.30 28.44
CA GLY A 148 14.52 5.21 27.32
C GLY A 148 13.97 5.79 26.02
N GLY A 149 13.01 6.72 26.11
CA GLY A 149 12.46 7.51 25.01
C GLY A 149 13.05 8.92 24.95
N VAL A 150 12.39 9.80 24.21
CA VAL A 150 12.73 11.23 24.12
C VAL A 150 11.47 12.06 24.29
N ARG A 151 11.57 13.11 25.12
CA ARG A 151 10.53 14.14 25.27
C ARG A 151 11.03 15.43 24.66
N MET A 152 10.18 16.10 23.89
CA MET A 152 10.41 17.47 23.41
C MET A 152 9.20 18.33 23.75
N ILE A 153 9.46 19.57 24.14
CA ILE A 153 8.44 20.56 24.49
C ILE A 153 8.49 21.67 23.47
N PHE A 154 7.34 22.00 22.89
CA PHE A 154 7.19 23.11 21.95
C PHE A 154 6.24 24.14 22.55
N ALA A 155 6.59 25.42 22.41
CA ALA A 155 5.70 26.53 22.73
C ALA A 155 5.31 27.24 21.45
N ARG A 156 4.15 27.91 21.45
CA ARG A 156 3.76 28.79 20.34
C ARG A 156 4.85 29.83 20.10
N VAL A 157 5.16 30.04 18.84
CA VAL A 157 6.02 31.13 18.36
C VAL A 157 5.22 31.95 17.34
N GLU A 158 5.71 33.13 16.99
CA GLU A 158 5.05 33.95 15.98
C GLU A 158 4.84 33.16 14.67
N GLY A 159 3.61 33.19 14.16
CA GLY A 159 3.19 32.44 12.97
C GLY A 159 2.86 30.95 13.18
N TYR A 160 3.35 30.29 14.24
CA TYR A 160 3.23 28.83 14.40
C TYR A 160 2.71 28.41 15.78
N THR A 161 1.75 27.47 15.79
CA THR A 161 1.29 26.84 17.05
C THR A 161 2.31 25.83 17.57
N ALA A 162 2.28 25.56 18.87
CA ALA A 162 3.12 24.51 19.47
C ALA A 162 2.88 23.14 18.83
N ARG A 163 1.62 22.82 18.49
CA ARG A 163 1.24 21.58 17.82
C ARG A 163 1.80 21.48 16.40
N GLU A 164 1.78 22.58 15.65
CA GLU A 164 2.38 22.67 14.31
C GLU A 164 3.88 22.36 14.36
N LEU A 165 4.60 22.97 15.32
CA LEU A 165 6.03 22.70 15.53
C LEU A 165 6.28 21.24 15.96
N ALA A 166 5.47 20.71 16.89
CA ALA A 166 5.59 19.32 17.31
C ALA A 166 5.40 18.35 16.13
N MET A 167 4.46 18.63 15.22
CA MET A 167 4.26 17.82 14.01
C MET A 167 5.39 17.94 13.00
N LEU A 168 6.00 19.12 12.83
CA LEU A 168 7.22 19.25 12.02
C LEU A 168 8.37 18.42 12.62
N ALA A 169 8.48 18.38 13.95
CA ALA A 169 9.49 17.59 14.66
C ALA A 169 9.28 16.09 14.51
N VAL A 170 8.03 15.61 14.47
CA VAL A 170 7.72 14.21 14.13
C VAL A 170 8.32 13.82 12.79
N VAL A 171 8.12 14.65 11.76
CA VAL A 171 8.58 14.26 10.42
C VAL A 171 10.09 14.42 10.27
N GLU A 172 10.68 15.46 10.87
CA GLU A 172 12.14 15.59 10.96
C GLU A 172 12.76 14.40 11.71
N PHE A 173 12.14 13.95 12.80
CA PHE A 173 12.55 12.75 13.52
C PHE A 173 12.50 11.52 12.61
N ASN A 174 11.39 11.29 11.89
CA ASN A 174 11.27 10.15 10.97
C ASN A 174 12.29 10.21 9.82
N ALA A 175 12.65 11.40 9.34
CA ALA A 175 13.66 11.59 8.30
C ALA A 175 15.09 11.36 8.82
N ALA A 176 15.41 11.84 10.02
CA ALA A 176 16.73 11.71 10.63
C ALA A 176 16.97 10.30 11.19
N ARG A 177 15.91 9.65 11.69
CA ARG A 177 15.96 8.38 12.40
C ARG A 177 16.78 7.26 11.71
N PRO A 178 16.65 6.99 10.39
CA PRO A 178 17.46 5.98 9.72
C PRO A 178 18.97 6.18 9.86
N ARG A 179 19.44 7.44 9.98
CA ARG A 179 20.85 7.81 10.14
C ARG A 179 21.38 7.52 11.54
N TYR A 180 20.56 7.71 12.57
CA TYR A 180 21.00 7.64 13.96
C TYR A 180 20.73 6.27 14.62
N ILE A 181 19.56 5.68 14.34
CA ILE A 181 19.08 4.48 15.06
C ILE A 181 18.54 3.38 14.14
N GLY A 182 18.54 3.60 12.82
CA GLY A 182 18.13 2.61 11.82
C GLY A 182 16.62 2.51 11.56
N ARG A 183 16.26 1.84 10.45
CA ARG A 183 14.89 1.83 9.88
C ARG A 183 13.87 0.94 10.61
N ARG A 184 14.30 -0.02 11.43
CA ARG A 184 13.43 -1.13 11.89
C ARG A 184 12.98 -1.09 13.35
N ILE A 185 13.42 -0.12 14.16
CA ILE A 185 13.03 -0.04 15.58
C ILE A 185 11.58 0.46 15.69
N PRO A 186 10.61 -0.29 16.21
CA PRO A 186 9.26 0.25 16.31
C PRO A 186 9.21 1.38 17.36
N THR A 187 8.51 2.46 17.02
CA THR A 187 8.43 3.68 17.83
C THR A 187 6.98 4.06 18.09
N GLY A 188 6.62 4.31 19.35
CA GLY A 188 5.42 5.06 19.68
C GLY A 188 5.74 6.54 19.59
N ILE A 189 4.91 7.34 18.93
CA ILE A 189 5.05 8.79 18.89
C ILE A 189 3.70 9.41 19.20
N GLU A 190 3.65 10.31 20.18
CA GLU A 190 2.42 10.95 20.65
C GLU A 190 2.65 12.44 20.89
N ILE A 191 1.66 13.28 20.56
CA ILE A 191 1.61 14.68 20.97
C ILE A 191 0.55 14.82 22.06
N LYS A 192 0.95 15.32 23.23
CA LYS A 192 0.09 15.39 24.40
C LYS A 192 0.25 16.68 25.21
N THR A 193 -0.63 16.83 26.20
CA THR A 193 -0.68 17.96 27.12
C THR A 193 -0.22 17.63 28.54
N GLU A 194 0.65 16.62 28.66
CA GLU A 194 1.23 16.23 29.93
C GLU A 194 2.61 15.60 29.78
N THR A 195 3.45 15.77 30.79
CA THR A 195 4.75 15.11 30.88
C THR A 195 5.11 14.76 32.31
N ARG A 196 5.75 13.62 32.51
CA ARG A 196 6.42 13.32 33.77
C ARG A 196 7.54 14.34 33.99
N HIS A 197 7.72 14.76 35.23
CA HIS A 197 8.76 15.70 35.59
C HIS A 197 10.14 15.01 35.51
N PRO A 198 11.10 15.56 34.74
CA PRO A 198 12.40 14.91 34.54
C PRO A 198 13.28 14.89 35.80
N GLY A 199 13.12 15.86 36.69
CA GLY A 199 13.90 15.97 37.94
C GLY A 199 13.60 14.93 39.05
N TYR A 200 12.64 14.02 38.87
CA TYR A 200 12.27 13.03 39.89
C TYR A 200 12.51 11.61 39.38
N GLU A 201 12.97 10.74 40.29
CA GLU A 201 13.16 9.31 40.06
C GLU A 201 11.81 8.57 40.04
N ARG A 202 11.72 7.49 39.26
CA ARG A 202 10.56 6.59 39.28
C ARG A 202 10.64 5.60 40.43
N ALA A 203 9.51 4.98 40.76
CA ALA A 203 9.43 3.94 41.78
C ALA A 203 10.34 2.71 41.48
N ASP A 204 10.73 2.51 40.22
CA ASP A 204 11.67 1.47 39.78
C ASP A 204 13.14 1.92 39.79
N GLY A 205 13.42 3.13 40.25
CA GLY A 205 14.75 3.73 40.30
C GLY A 205 15.22 4.35 38.97
N ALA A 206 14.39 4.34 37.93
CA ALA A 206 14.76 4.94 36.66
C ALA A 206 14.79 6.47 36.78
N THR A 207 15.80 7.09 36.18
CA THR A 207 15.96 8.55 36.08
C THR A 207 15.86 9.01 34.64
N ALA A 208 15.36 10.23 34.43
CA ALA A 208 15.40 10.89 33.12
C ALA A 208 16.81 11.44 32.83
N GLY A 209 17.04 11.91 31.60
CA GLY A 209 18.21 12.71 31.29
C GLY A 209 18.11 14.17 31.68
N SER A 210 19.20 14.90 31.48
CA SER A 210 19.23 16.35 31.69
C SER A 210 18.22 17.03 30.77
N VAL A 211 17.57 18.07 31.30
CA VAL A 211 16.72 18.95 30.50
C VAL A 211 17.62 19.89 29.73
N GLU A 212 17.62 19.74 28.41
CA GLU A 212 18.35 20.60 27.50
C GLU A 212 17.40 21.69 26.98
N GLY A 213 17.78 22.95 27.16
CA GLY A 213 17.03 24.12 26.71
C GLY A 213 17.57 24.69 25.41
N ARG A 214 16.74 25.48 24.72
CA ARG A 214 17.09 26.05 23.43
C ARG A 214 18.07 27.23 23.51
N GLY A 215 19.04 27.25 22.58
CA GLY A 215 19.94 28.38 22.30
C GLY A 215 20.06 28.79 20.82
N GLY A 216 19.14 28.36 19.92
CA GLY A 216 19.24 28.65 18.47
C GLY A 216 17.90 29.02 17.80
N ILE A 217 17.97 29.79 16.71
CA ILE A 217 16.83 30.16 15.84
C ILE A 217 16.47 28.94 14.97
N PRO A 218 15.17 28.56 14.83
CA PRO A 218 14.80 27.37 14.07
C PRO A 218 15.03 27.57 12.58
N ASP A 219 15.62 26.57 11.93
CA ASP A 219 15.71 26.52 10.47
C ASP A 219 14.50 25.75 9.89
N LEU A 220 13.31 26.34 10.08
CA LEU A 220 12.06 25.74 9.58
C LEU A 220 12.05 25.62 8.06
N LYS A 221 12.79 26.50 7.35
CA LYS A 221 12.95 26.41 5.89
C LYS A 221 13.68 25.13 5.50
N ALA A 222 14.77 24.78 6.16
CA ALA A 222 15.47 23.53 5.86
C ALA A 222 14.61 22.29 6.20
N VAL A 223 13.80 22.35 7.26
CA VAL A 223 12.84 21.29 7.59
C VAL A 223 11.79 21.16 6.49
N ALA A 224 11.12 22.25 6.10
CA ALA A 224 10.17 22.25 4.99
C ALA A 224 10.82 21.80 3.68
N ALA A 225 12.07 22.20 3.42
CA ALA A 225 12.85 21.78 2.27
C ALA A 225 13.12 20.27 2.29
N ARG A 226 13.48 19.66 3.42
CA ARG A 226 13.63 18.21 3.49
C ARG A 226 12.30 17.48 3.25
N LEU A 227 11.20 18.00 3.82
CA LEU A 227 9.86 17.40 3.74
C LEU A 227 9.23 17.48 2.36
N THR A 228 9.32 18.65 1.74
CA THR A 228 8.87 18.90 0.38
C THR A 228 9.92 18.49 -0.66
N GLY A 229 11.08 18.00 -0.21
CA GLY A 229 12.18 17.62 -1.07
C GLY A 229 12.74 18.80 -1.86
N ALA A 230 12.81 20.02 -1.31
CA ALA A 230 13.56 21.14 -1.88
C ALA A 230 15.10 20.98 -1.81
N GLY A 231 15.64 19.96 -1.13
CA GLY A 231 16.97 19.42 -1.48
C GLY A 231 17.01 18.95 -2.96
N TYR A 232 15.86 18.48 -3.45
CA TYR A 232 15.49 18.21 -4.83
C TYR A 232 14.65 19.35 -5.45
N SER A 233 14.89 20.60 -5.06
CA SER A 233 14.36 21.71 -5.85
C SER A 233 14.82 21.48 -7.29
N ASN A 234 13.96 21.80 -8.28
CA ASN A 234 14.57 22.24 -9.52
C ASN A 234 15.56 23.32 -9.08
N PRO A 235 16.81 23.25 -9.55
CA PRO A 235 17.70 24.38 -9.37
C PRO A 235 16.93 25.64 -9.78
N GLU A 236 17.18 26.74 -9.08
CA GLU A 236 16.53 28.01 -9.39
C GLU A 236 16.64 28.29 -10.89
N ASP A 237 15.63 28.92 -11.48
CA ASP A 237 15.63 29.13 -12.94
C ASP A 237 16.92 29.82 -13.37
N GLU A 238 17.48 30.72 -12.55
CA GLU A 238 18.81 31.32 -12.73
C GLU A 238 19.93 30.28 -12.80
N ALA A 239 20.03 29.36 -11.83
CA ALA A 239 21.02 28.27 -11.86
C ALA A 239 20.83 27.30 -13.04
N ILE A 240 19.60 27.13 -13.53
CA ILE A 240 19.32 26.36 -14.75
C ILE A 240 19.81 27.14 -15.98
N GLU A 241 19.52 28.43 -16.07
CA GLU A 241 19.96 29.28 -17.18
C GLU A 241 21.49 29.36 -17.21
N ASP A 242 22.16 29.56 -16.07
CA ASP A 242 23.62 29.52 -15.95
C ASP A 242 24.19 28.19 -16.45
N PHE A 243 23.61 27.07 -15.99
CA PHE A 243 24.03 25.73 -16.41
C PHE A 243 23.88 25.50 -17.92
N LEU A 244 22.81 26.02 -18.51
CA LEU A 244 22.53 25.93 -19.94
C LEU A 244 23.47 26.86 -20.73
N GLU A 245 23.68 28.08 -20.25
CA GLU A 245 24.57 29.07 -20.86
C GLU A 245 26.02 28.59 -20.89
N GLU A 246 26.54 28.05 -19.78
CA GLU A 246 27.86 27.41 -19.70
C GLU A 246 28.06 26.31 -20.77
N ARG A 247 26.97 25.68 -21.20
CA ARG A 247 26.97 24.58 -22.18
C ARG A 247 26.57 25.04 -23.59
N GLY A 248 26.40 26.34 -23.79
CA GLY A 248 25.94 26.91 -25.06
C GLY A 248 24.54 26.43 -25.47
N MET A 249 23.70 26.11 -24.48
CA MET A 249 22.35 25.59 -24.67
C MET A 249 21.28 26.63 -24.29
N ARG A 250 20.09 26.49 -24.89
CA ARG A 250 18.89 27.28 -24.62
C ARG A 250 17.69 26.36 -24.58
N ARG A 251 16.74 26.63 -23.67
CA ARG A 251 15.50 25.86 -23.57
C ARG A 251 14.75 25.84 -24.90
N GLY A 252 14.21 24.67 -25.24
CA GLY A 252 13.41 24.48 -26.45
C GLY A 252 14.22 24.28 -27.75
N GLN A 253 15.52 24.57 -27.79
CA GLN A 253 16.38 24.31 -28.95
C GLN A 253 16.95 22.87 -28.96
N ARG A 254 17.45 22.41 -30.11
CA ARG A 254 18.01 21.06 -30.29
C ARG A 254 19.53 21.10 -30.42
N TYR A 255 20.20 20.12 -29.81
CA TYR A 255 21.65 20.01 -29.70
C TYR A 255 22.12 18.56 -29.95
N ARG A 256 23.43 18.40 -30.18
CA ARG A 256 24.09 17.10 -30.43
C ARG A 256 24.74 16.47 -29.20
N LEU A 257 24.81 17.20 -28.08
CA LEU A 257 25.53 16.80 -26.88
C LEU A 257 24.64 15.94 -25.98
N CYS A 258 24.69 14.62 -26.17
CA CYS A 258 23.91 13.67 -25.36
C CYS A 258 24.53 13.51 -23.96
N PRO A 259 23.79 13.81 -22.88
CA PRO A 259 24.30 13.61 -21.52
C PRO A 259 24.35 12.14 -21.11
N ILE A 260 23.59 11.26 -21.77
CA ILE A 260 23.43 9.85 -21.38
C ILE A 260 24.53 8.96 -21.95
N LYS A 261 24.97 9.26 -23.18
CA LYS A 261 26.04 8.51 -23.83
C LYS A 261 26.97 9.48 -24.55
N GLN A 262 28.07 9.79 -23.89
CA GLN A 262 29.13 10.63 -24.46
C GLN A 262 29.78 9.89 -25.64
N GLY A 263 30.04 10.60 -26.75
CA GLY A 263 30.74 10.08 -27.93
C GLY A 263 29.88 9.45 -29.04
N GLU A 264 28.58 9.18 -28.84
CA GLU A 264 27.66 8.81 -29.93
C GLU A 264 26.91 10.06 -30.44
N HIS A 265 27.47 10.72 -31.45
CA HIS A 265 26.83 11.86 -32.10
C HIS A 265 25.79 11.39 -33.11
N SER A 266 24.51 11.33 -32.73
CA SER A 266 23.42 11.45 -33.72
C SER A 266 23.04 12.92 -33.89
N THR A 267 22.52 13.26 -35.08
CA THR A 267 21.97 14.59 -35.42
C THR A 267 21.06 15.15 -34.31
N ASP A 268 20.99 16.48 -34.20
CA ASP A 268 20.34 17.31 -33.16
C ASP A 268 19.15 16.66 -32.43
N CYS A 269 19.45 15.77 -31.47
CA CYS A 269 18.48 14.89 -30.82
C CYS A 269 18.27 15.21 -29.34
N VAL A 270 18.99 16.20 -28.82
CA VAL A 270 18.97 16.59 -27.40
C VAL A 270 18.25 17.91 -27.26
N ARG A 271 17.27 18.00 -26.36
CA ARG A 271 16.47 19.21 -26.14
C ARG A 271 16.42 19.53 -24.65
N PRO A 272 16.97 20.67 -24.21
CA PRO A 272 16.70 21.20 -22.88
C PRO A 272 15.21 21.60 -22.77
N LEU A 273 14.56 21.11 -21.72
CA LEU A 273 13.17 21.36 -21.35
C LEU A 273 13.14 22.10 -20.01
N ASP A 274 11.96 22.34 -19.44
CA ASP A 274 11.81 23.08 -18.18
C ASP A 274 12.40 22.35 -16.96
N PHE A 275 12.48 21.02 -17.02
CA PHE A 275 12.85 20.19 -15.85
C PHE A 275 14.13 19.38 -16.05
N GLY A 276 14.74 19.48 -17.23
CA GLY A 276 15.94 18.71 -17.56
C GLY A 276 16.17 18.62 -19.06
N ILE A 277 17.13 17.79 -19.44
CA ILE A 277 17.55 17.61 -20.83
C ILE A 277 17.04 16.25 -21.35
N ASN A 278 16.36 16.27 -22.50
CA ASN A 278 15.82 15.07 -23.14
C ASN A 278 16.55 14.74 -24.45
N CYS A 279 17.18 13.55 -24.52
CA CYS A 279 17.73 12.95 -25.73
C CYS A 279 16.72 11.98 -26.36
N TYR A 280 16.12 12.37 -27.49
CA TYR A 280 15.14 11.57 -28.21
C TYR A 280 15.71 10.24 -28.73
N THR A 281 17.00 10.19 -29.09
CA THR A 281 17.67 8.95 -29.52
C THR A 281 17.81 7.96 -28.37
N CYS A 282 18.20 8.42 -27.17
CA CYS A 282 18.30 7.56 -26.00
C CYS A 282 16.91 7.14 -25.49
N ALA A 283 15.91 8.02 -25.59
CA ALA A 283 14.52 7.68 -25.30
C ALA A 283 14.03 6.54 -26.21
N GLY A 284 14.25 6.64 -27.53
CA GLY A 284 13.86 5.60 -28.49
C GLY A 284 14.62 4.28 -28.34
N LYS A 285 15.84 4.31 -27.79
CA LYS A 285 16.66 3.11 -27.49
C LYS A 285 16.46 2.60 -26.05
N ASN A 286 15.51 3.15 -25.30
CA ASN A 286 15.23 2.81 -23.90
C ASN A 286 16.48 2.85 -22.99
N ARG A 287 17.34 3.86 -23.18
CA ARG A 287 18.56 4.06 -22.38
C ARG A 287 18.32 5.08 -21.28
N PHE A 288 18.85 4.81 -20.10
CA PHE A 288 18.67 5.63 -18.89
C PHE A 288 19.98 6.30 -18.49
N TYR A 289 19.89 7.51 -17.97
CA TYR A 289 20.99 8.11 -17.22
C TYR A 289 21.03 7.47 -15.82
N PRO A 290 22.21 7.19 -15.25
CA PRO A 290 22.29 6.59 -13.92
C PRO A 290 21.44 7.35 -12.89
N GLY A 291 20.50 6.65 -12.24
CA GLY A 291 19.57 7.19 -11.25
C GLY A 291 18.23 7.68 -11.82
N GLU A 292 18.13 8.01 -13.09
CA GLU A 292 16.90 8.53 -13.69
C GLU A 292 15.95 7.38 -14.07
N SER A 293 14.66 7.58 -13.82
CA SER A 293 13.63 6.57 -14.12
C SER A 293 13.00 6.72 -15.51
N LYS A 294 13.27 7.82 -16.22
CA LYS A 294 12.73 8.09 -17.55
C LYS A 294 13.80 7.89 -18.62
N PRO A 295 13.60 7.00 -19.61
CA PRO A 295 14.57 6.80 -20.68
C PRO A 295 14.78 8.08 -21.49
N GLY A 296 16.03 8.36 -21.84
CA GLY A 296 16.38 9.56 -22.62
C GLY A 296 16.35 10.87 -21.85
N PHE A 297 15.95 10.91 -20.58
CA PHE A 297 15.79 12.15 -19.82
C PHE A 297 16.77 12.23 -18.65
N VAL A 298 17.27 13.44 -18.38
CA VAL A 298 18.12 13.75 -17.22
C VAL A 298 17.64 15.04 -16.59
N SER A 299 17.29 15.02 -15.31
CA SER A 299 16.81 16.22 -14.60
C SER A 299 17.92 17.24 -14.33
N TYR A 300 17.58 18.53 -14.25
CA TYR A 300 18.57 19.56 -13.87
C TYR A 300 19.09 19.36 -12.46
N SER A 301 18.27 18.87 -11.53
CA SER A 301 18.72 18.50 -10.19
C SER A 301 19.80 17.42 -10.23
N ARG A 302 19.71 16.47 -11.17
CA ARG A 302 20.76 15.45 -11.35
C ARG A 302 22.05 16.03 -11.88
N PHE A 303 21.97 17.00 -12.80
CA PHE A 303 23.16 17.70 -13.31
C PHE A 303 23.83 18.60 -12.28
N LEU A 304 23.03 19.37 -11.54
CA LEU A 304 23.54 20.43 -10.67
C LEU A 304 23.83 19.95 -9.24
N ARG A 305 23.17 18.87 -8.78
CA ARG A 305 23.29 18.38 -7.41
C ARG A 305 23.61 16.88 -7.29
N GLY A 306 23.71 16.16 -8.41
CA GLY A 306 24.01 14.73 -8.40
C GLY A 306 22.90 13.85 -7.84
N GLU A 307 21.65 14.34 -7.72
CA GLU A 307 20.51 13.60 -7.17
C GLU A 307 19.28 13.66 -8.08
N VAL A 308 18.48 12.59 -8.11
CA VAL A 308 17.33 12.47 -9.02
C VAL A 308 16.12 13.12 -8.37
N ALA A 309 15.52 14.11 -9.01
CA ALA A 309 14.31 14.77 -8.51
C ALA A 309 13.13 13.79 -8.52
N ARG A 310 12.88 13.13 -7.38
CA ARG A 310 11.64 12.39 -7.18
C ARG A 310 10.50 13.39 -7.02
N VAL A 311 9.39 13.18 -7.74
CA VAL A 311 8.19 14.01 -7.57
C VAL A 311 7.75 13.93 -6.11
N ASN A 312 7.78 15.07 -5.43
CA ASN A 312 7.27 15.21 -4.08
C ASN A 312 5.83 15.74 -4.16
N TYR A 313 4.86 14.83 -4.10
CA TYR A 313 3.44 15.15 -4.13
C TYR A 313 2.99 16.00 -2.95
N LEU A 314 3.63 15.90 -1.77
CA LEU A 314 3.35 16.79 -0.65
C LEU A 314 3.75 18.23 -0.99
N ARG A 315 4.92 18.43 -1.62
CA ARG A 315 5.33 19.75 -2.13
C ARG A 315 4.33 20.32 -3.11
N LEU A 316 3.84 19.50 -4.06
CA LEU A 316 2.89 19.94 -5.06
C LEU A 316 1.54 20.29 -4.42
N ALA A 317 1.08 19.50 -3.44
CA ALA A 317 -0.11 19.79 -2.67
C ALA A 317 0.01 21.14 -1.94
N VAL A 318 1.12 21.37 -1.22
CA VAL A 318 1.42 22.62 -0.52
C VAL A 318 1.51 23.79 -1.50
N LYS A 319 2.29 23.66 -2.58
CA LYS A 319 2.50 24.71 -3.60
C LYS A 319 1.19 25.20 -4.20
N HIS A 320 0.27 24.28 -4.49
CA HIS A 320 -1.00 24.59 -5.13
C HIS A 320 -2.15 24.76 -4.13
N CYS A 321 -1.86 24.83 -2.82
CA CYS A 321 -2.84 24.91 -1.74
C CYS A 321 -3.97 23.89 -1.91
N CYS A 322 -3.65 22.62 -2.15
CA CYS A 322 -4.63 21.54 -2.26
C CYS A 322 -5.58 21.55 -1.04
N HIS A 323 -6.88 21.36 -1.25
CA HIS A 323 -7.85 21.37 -0.15
C HIS A 323 -7.71 20.16 0.76
N TRP A 324 -8.05 20.34 2.04
CA TRP A 324 -7.81 19.40 3.11
C TRP A 324 -8.40 18.00 2.88
N PRO A 325 -9.67 17.85 2.45
CA PRO A 325 -10.25 16.54 2.11
C PRO A 325 -9.35 15.68 1.23
N HIS A 326 -8.68 16.27 0.22
CA HIS A 326 -7.73 15.56 -0.63
C HIS A 326 -6.31 15.51 -0.02
N ALA A 327 -5.82 16.64 0.50
CA ALA A 327 -4.45 16.77 1.00
C ALA A 327 -4.15 15.84 2.19
N LYS A 328 -5.13 15.54 3.05
CA LYS A 328 -4.92 14.69 4.23
C LYS A 328 -4.39 13.30 3.91
N HIS A 329 -4.77 12.74 2.76
CA HIS A 329 -4.30 11.43 2.30
C HIS A 329 -2.83 11.48 1.87
N ILE A 330 -2.43 12.56 1.20
CA ILE A 330 -1.03 12.82 0.84
C ILE A 330 -0.22 13.05 2.12
N VAL A 331 -0.68 13.94 3.00
CA VAL A 331 0.02 14.30 4.24
C VAL A 331 0.21 13.07 5.14
N ARG A 332 -0.81 12.22 5.29
CA ARG A 332 -0.73 10.97 6.06
C ARG A 332 0.38 10.04 5.56
N ALA A 333 0.51 9.89 4.24
CA ALA A 333 1.54 9.02 3.65
C ALA A 333 2.97 9.54 3.87
N TYR A 334 3.16 10.85 4.04
CA TYR A 334 4.47 11.45 4.31
C TYR A 334 4.78 11.58 5.80
N ALA A 335 3.77 11.82 6.63
CA ALA A 335 3.94 11.86 8.09
C ALA A 335 4.35 10.48 8.64
N GLY A 336 3.79 9.42 8.06
CA GLY A 336 4.00 8.03 8.46
C GLY A 336 3.30 7.69 9.79
N GLY A 337 2.73 6.49 9.91
CA GLY A 337 2.02 6.06 11.13
C GLY A 337 0.58 6.58 11.22
N TRP A 338 -0.03 6.41 12.41
CA TRP A 338 -1.44 6.71 12.68
C TRP A 338 -1.57 8.02 13.45
N TRP A 339 -1.82 9.10 12.72
CA TRP A 339 -2.04 10.43 13.29
C TRP A 339 -3.52 10.79 13.29
N SER A 340 -3.93 11.59 14.29
CA SER A 340 -5.27 12.19 14.28
C SER A 340 -5.41 13.14 13.09
N GLU A 341 -6.63 13.36 12.63
CA GLU A 341 -6.87 14.30 11.53
C GLU A 341 -6.38 15.71 11.88
N ARG A 342 -6.59 16.14 13.13
CA ARG A 342 -6.13 17.45 13.63
C ARG A 342 -4.60 17.59 13.63
N ASP A 343 -3.86 16.52 13.91
CA ASP A 343 -2.40 16.51 13.83
C ASP A 343 -1.90 16.62 12.38
N LEU A 344 -2.48 15.85 11.47
CA LEU A 344 -2.14 15.92 10.05
C LEU A 344 -2.49 17.30 9.47
N GLN A 345 -3.60 17.88 9.91
CA GLN A 345 -4.02 19.22 9.50
C GLN A 345 -3.07 20.29 10.03
N ALA A 346 -2.58 20.17 11.27
CA ALA A 346 -1.54 21.03 11.82
C ALA A 346 -0.24 20.93 11.01
N LEU A 347 0.21 19.71 10.67
CA LEU A 347 1.38 19.52 9.79
C LEU A 347 1.20 20.24 8.44
N TYR A 348 0.04 20.07 7.81
CA TYR A 348 -0.25 20.71 6.53
C TYR A 348 -0.32 22.23 6.64
N GLY A 349 -0.92 22.75 7.70
CA GLY A 349 -0.98 24.19 7.98
C GLY A 349 0.41 24.79 8.17
N ALA A 350 1.28 24.14 8.93
CA ALA A 350 2.66 24.54 9.11
C ALA A 350 3.42 24.61 7.76
N LEU A 351 3.25 23.60 6.90
CA LEU A 351 3.88 23.56 5.58
C LEU A 351 3.34 24.64 4.63
N LEU A 352 2.04 24.92 4.66
CA LEU A 352 1.44 26.02 3.88
C LEU A 352 1.99 27.38 4.32
N LYS A 353 2.09 27.64 5.63
CA LYS A 353 2.67 28.87 6.17
C LYS A 353 4.14 29.01 5.78
N LEU A 354 4.92 27.93 5.90
CA LEU A 354 6.33 27.93 5.50
C LEU A 354 6.51 28.22 4.01
N SER A 355 5.61 27.71 3.16
CA SER A 355 5.71 27.89 1.71
C SER A 355 5.20 29.23 1.19
N HIS A 356 4.25 29.87 1.88
CA HIS A 356 3.52 31.02 1.33
C HIS A 356 3.58 32.28 2.19
N VAL A 357 3.85 32.17 3.50
CA VAL A 357 3.85 33.30 4.43
C VAL A 357 5.26 33.65 4.92
N PHE A 358 6.11 32.65 5.13
CA PHE A 358 7.39 32.85 5.82
C PHE A 358 8.31 33.93 5.22
N ASP A 359 8.30 34.10 3.89
CA ASP A 359 9.11 35.10 3.18
C ASP A 359 8.36 36.40 2.85
N VAL A 360 7.15 36.55 3.37
CA VAL A 360 6.33 37.74 3.19
C VAL A 360 6.61 38.68 4.36
N PRO A 361 7.14 39.89 4.14
CA PRO A 361 7.41 40.84 5.22
C PRO A 361 6.15 41.17 6.03
N ASP A 362 6.33 41.40 7.33
CA ASP A 362 5.22 41.87 8.16
C ASP A 362 4.69 43.22 7.64
N GLY A 363 3.37 43.35 7.60
CA GLY A 363 2.68 44.50 7.03
C GLY A 363 2.48 44.48 5.51
N ASP A 364 2.98 43.46 4.79
CA ASP A 364 2.67 43.27 3.37
C ASP A 364 1.17 43.06 3.16
N ARG A 365 0.57 43.80 2.22
CA ARG A 365 -0.87 43.75 1.92
C ARG A 365 -1.35 42.36 1.49
N ARG A 366 -0.45 41.51 0.97
CA ARG A 366 -0.74 40.13 0.55
C ARG A 366 -0.93 39.19 1.74
N HIS A 367 -0.43 39.54 2.93
CA HIS A 367 -0.36 38.65 4.07
C HIS A 367 -1.75 38.10 4.47
N GLU A 368 -2.76 38.96 4.56
CA GLU A 368 -4.14 38.55 4.90
C GLU A 368 -4.82 37.75 3.77
N GLY A 369 -4.55 38.10 2.50
CA GLY A 369 -5.02 37.33 1.35
C GLY A 369 -4.46 35.90 1.37
N ILE A 370 -3.16 35.75 1.65
CA ILE A 370 -2.48 34.46 1.74
C ILE A 370 -3.04 33.64 2.90
N LYS A 371 -3.20 34.22 4.09
CA LYS A 371 -3.84 33.54 5.24
C LYS A 371 -5.25 33.06 4.90
N THR A 372 -6.04 33.89 4.23
CA THR A 372 -7.40 33.53 3.78
C THR A 372 -7.38 32.33 2.83
N ARG A 373 -6.41 32.29 1.90
CA ARG A 373 -6.24 31.15 0.99
C ARG A 373 -5.78 29.89 1.71
N ILE A 374 -4.86 30.00 2.67
CA ILE A 374 -4.42 28.88 3.52
C ILE A 374 -5.61 28.32 4.31
N ASN A 375 -6.42 29.19 4.93
CA ASN A 375 -7.62 28.78 5.65
C ASN A 375 -8.64 28.11 4.73
N SER A 376 -8.82 28.63 3.51
CA SER A 376 -9.67 28.00 2.49
C SER A 376 -9.18 26.59 2.12
N ALA A 377 -7.87 26.33 2.19
CA ALA A 377 -7.32 25.00 1.96
C ALA A 377 -7.49 24.09 3.18
N LEU A 378 -7.18 24.57 4.38
CA LEU A 378 -7.25 23.78 5.63
C LEU A 378 -8.68 23.42 6.03
N TYR A 379 -9.62 24.34 5.87
CA TYR A 379 -11.00 24.22 6.35
C TYR A 379 -12.01 24.12 5.20
N SER A 380 -11.56 23.67 4.03
CA SER A 380 -12.45 23.41 2.90
C SER A 380 -13.47 22.33 3.25
N ASP A 381 -14.74 22.61 2.97
CA ASP A 381 -15.87 21.71 3.12
C ASP A 381 -16.23 20.99 1.81
N VAL A 382 -15.47 21.20 0.74
CA VAL A 382 -15.72 20.60 -0.57
C VAL A 382 -15.39 19.09 -0.51
N PRO A 383 -16.39 18.19 -0.55
CA PRO A 383 -16.20 16.78 -0.24
C PRO A 383 -15.78 16.01 -1.50
N MET A 384 -14.65 16.40 -2.10
CA MET A 384 -14.18 15.86 -3.37
C MET A 384 -12.80 15.25 -3.27
N LEU A 385 -12.62 14.12 -3.95
CA LEU A 385 -11.34 13.45 -4.11
C LEU A 385 -11.05 13.25 -5.59
N PHE A 386 -9.77 13.33 -5.95
CA PHE A 386 -9.33 12.99 -7.30
C PHE A 386 -8.83 11.54 -7.34
N VAL A 387 -9.62 10.65 -7.94
CA VAL A 387 -9.36 9.20 -8.02
C VAL A 387 -9.23 8.81 -9.49
N GLU A 388 -8.10 8.25 -9.89
CA GLU A 388 -7.91 7.63 -11.22
C GLU A 388 -8.39 8.48 -12.42
N GLY A 389 -8.09 9.78 -12.44
CA GLY A 389 -8.47 10.66 -13.56
C GLY A 389 -9.87 11.27 -13.45
N ARG A 390 -10.57 11.11 -12.32
CA ARG A 390 -11.91 11.66 -12.13
C ARG A 390 -12.14 12.19 -10.73
N TRP A 391 -13.09 13.12 -10.64
CA TRP A 391 -13.56 13.66 -9.38
C TRP A 391 -14.72 12.83 -8.82
N VAL A 392 -14.57 12.40 -7.57
CA VAL A 392 -15.55 11.58 -6.85
C VAL A 392 -15.92 12.23 -5.52
N HIS A 393 -17.01 11.77 -4.91
CA HIS A 393 -17.39 12.18 -3.55
C HIS A 393 -16.48 11.51 -2.51
N GLU A 394 -16.03 12.24 -1.49
CA GLU A 394 -15.14 11.70 -0.44
C GLU A 394 -15.73 10.47 0.27
N SER A 395 -16.98 10.57 0.73
CA SER A 395 -17.68 9.47 1.42
C SER A 395 -18.14 8.33 0.52
N ASP A 396 -18.18 8.54 -0.80
CA ASP A 396 -18.61 7.52 -1.77
C ASP A 396 -17.81 7.68 -3.07
N PRO A 397 -16.63 7.04 -3.15
CA PRO A 397 -15.78 7.11 -4.32
C PRO A 397 -16.39 6.48 -5.58
N SER A 398 -17.47 5.70 -5.44
CA SER A 398 -18.21 5.15 -6.59
C SER A 398 -19.09 6.20 -7.28
N ARG A 399 -19.42 7.29 -6.56
CA ARG A 399 -20.22 8.39 -7.09
C ARG A 399 -19.37 9.40 -7.85
N VAL A 400 -19.17 9.12 -9.14
CA VAL A 400 -18.57 10.06 -10.09
C VAL A 400 -19.44 11.31 -10.19
N ARG A 401 -18.81 12.49 -10.08
CA ARG A 401 -19.50 13.76 -10.32
C ARG A 401 -19.62 13.99 -11.82
N SER A 402 -20.80 14.39 -12.30
CA SER A 402 -20.95 14.82 -13.69
C SER A 402 -20.07 16.05 -13.97
N ASP A 403 -19.59 16.20 -15.20
CA ASP A 403 -18.64 17.27 -15.57
C ASP A 403 -19.11 18.66 -15.14
N LYS A 404 -20.41 18.96 -15.27
CA LYS A 404 -21.00 20.25 -14.83
C LYS A 404 -20.97 20.43 -13.30
N ALA A 405 -21.32 19.38 -12.55
CA ALA A 405 -21.31 19.42 -11.10
C ALA A 405 -19.88 19.48 -10.55
N ALA A 406 -18.97 18.70 -11.17
CA ALA A 406 -17.56 18.72 -10.86
C ALA A 406 -16.96 20.12 -11.12
N ALA A 407 -17.19 20.71 -12.29
CA ALA A 407 -16.65 22.03 -12.62
C ALA A 407 -17.09 23.14 -11.64
N SER A 408 -18.34 23.08 -11.17
CA SER A 408 -18.87 24.04 -10.20
C SER A 408 -18.18 23.91 -8.84
N LEU A 409 -17.96 22.69 -8.36
CA LEU A 409 -17.26 22.45 -7.10
C LEU A 409 -15.75 22.70 -7.21
N VAL A 410 -15.13 22.39 -8.36
CA VAL A 410 -13.71 22.70 -8.64
C VAL A 410 -13.44 24.19 -8.53
N ARG A 411 -14.40 25.05 -8.89
CA ARG A 411 -14.29 26.51 -8.72
C ARG A 411 -14.21 26.93 -7.24
N CYS A 412 -14.82 26.17 -6.34
CA CYS A 412 -14.78 26.42 -4.90
C CYS A 412 -13.45 25.98 -4.26
N LEU A 413 -12.62 25.20 -4.98
CA LEU A 413 -11.33 24.78 -4.45
C LEU A 413 -10.39 25.98 -4.29
N PRO A 414 -9.45 25.95 -3.33
CA PRO A 414 -8.40 26.96 -3.14
C PRO A 414 -7.38 27.04 -4.30
N ALA A 415 -7.18 25.96 -5.05
CA ALA A 415 -6.11 25.86 -6.04
C ALA A 415 -6.27 26.81 -7.25
N PRO A 416 -7.48 26.98 -7.84
CA PRO A 416 -7.75 27.99 -8.89
C PRO A 416 -7.69 29.45 -8.44
N TRP A 417 -7.41 29.75 -7.18
CA TRP A 417 -7.31 31.12 -6.70
C TRP A 417 -5.86 31.44 -6.36
N TYR A 418 -5.42 32.65 -6.68
CA TYR A 418 -4.11 33.17 -6.28
C TYR A 418 -4.28 34.54 -5.62
N ILE A 419 -3.23 35.02 -4.97
CA ILE A 419 -3.19 36.37 -4.39
C ILE A 419 -2.40 37.23 -5.35
N ASP A 420 -3.06 38.26 -5.90
CA ASP A 420 -2.42 39.20 -6.79
C ASP A 420 -1.29 39.92 -6.07
N THR A 421 -0.12 40.00 -6.70
CA THR A 421 1.06 40.55 -6.04
C THR A 421 1.04 42.06 -5.93
N GLU A 422 0.27 42.74 -6.79
CA GLU A 422 0.16 44.20 -6.82
C GLU A 422 -0.95 44.67 -5.89
N THR A 423 -2.12 44.01 -5.94
CA THR A 423 -3.29 44.45 -5.18
C THR A 423 -3.41 43.76 -3.82
N GLY A 424 -2.82 42.57 -3.64
CA GLY A 424 -3.04 41.71 -2.47
C GLY A 424 -4.41 41.03 -2.47
N GLU A 425 -5.22 41.21 -3.52
CA GLU A 425 -6.57 40.65 -3.60
C GLU A 425 -6.56 39.20 -4.11
N LYS A 426 -7.61 38.45 -3.74
CA LYS A 426 -7.81 37.07 -4.18
C LYS A 426 -8.40 37.05 -5.60
N THR A 427 -7.63 36.55 -6.56
CA THR A 427 -7.99 36.52 -7.99
C THR A 427 -8.17 35.08 -8.49
N PHE A 428 -9.09 34.90 -9.45
CA PHE A 428 -9.43 33.60 -10.03
C PHE A 428 -8.59 33.30 -11.28
N ASP A 429 -7.91 32.15 -11.29
CA ASP A 429 -7.19 31.60 -12.43
C ASP A 429 -8.08 30.63 -13.23
N GLY A 430 -8.69 31.16 -14.30
CA GLY A 430 -9.52 30.38 -15.21
C GLY A 430 -8.78 29.25 -15.93
N LYS A 431 -7.45 29.36 -16.13
CA LYS A 431 -6.64 28.32 -16.77
C LYS A 431 -6.43 27.15 -15.81
N MET A 432 -6.09 27.42 -14.56
CA MET A 432 -6.00 26.37 -13.52
C MET A 432 -7.35 25.67 -13.34
N HIS A 433 -8.45 26.42 -13.30
CA HIS A 433 -9.79 25.84 -13.23
C HIS A 433 -10.08 24.90 -14.40
N ALA A 434 -9.80 25.32 -15.64
CA ALA A 434 -9.97 24.47 -16.82
C ALA A 434 -9.13 23.20 -16.76
N ILE A 435 -7.85 23.29 -16.32
CA ILE A 435 -6.97 22.14 -16.14
C ILE A 435 -7.56 21.14 -15.14
N LEU A 436 -8.04 21.62 -13.99
CA LEU A 436 -8.64 20.75 -12.96
C LEU A 436 -9.96 20.12 -13.43
N CYS A 437 -10.67 20.75 -14.36
CA CYS A 437 -11.91 20.20 -14.94
C CYS A 437 -11.67 19.13 -16.02
N ASP A 438 -10.52 19.14 -16.70
CA ASP A 438 -10.21 18.25 -17.83
C ASP A 438 -10.06 16.76 -17.43
N GLY A 439 -9.79 16.48 -16.15
CA GLY A 439 -9.69 15.11 -15.62
C GLY A 439 -8.41 14.35 -16.00
N GLY A 440 -7.43 15.02 -16.62
CA GLY A 440 -6.10 14.44 -16.89
C GLY A 440 -5.28 14.16 -15.62
N ASP A 441 -4.00 13.83 -15.76
CA ASP A 441 -3.12 13.68 -14.59
C ASP A 441 -2.92 15.03 -13.86
N LEU A 442 -3.66 15.21 -12.76
CA LEU A 442 -3.61 16.42 -11.93
C LEU A 442 -2.50 16.39 -10.86
N SER A 443 -1.65 15.36 -10.85
CA SER A 443 -0.65 15.20 -9.79
C SER A 443 0.33 16.37 -9.72
N ARG A 444 0.61 17.01 -10.86
CA ARG A 444 1.47 18.20 -10.96
C ARG A 444 0.88 19.45 -10.31
N TYR A 445 -0.42 19.44 -10.05
CA TYR A 445 -1.17 20.55 -9.47
C TYR A 445 -1.59 20.26 -8.02
N GLY A 446 -0.92 19.30 -7.37
CA GLY A 446 -1.18 18.92 -5.98
C GLY A 446 -2.31 17.90 -5.78
N TYR A 447 -2.96 17.48 -6.87
CA TYR A 447 -4.04 16.50 -6.86
C TYR A 447 -3.55 15.16 -7.39
N ALA A 448 -2.56 14.58 -6.71
CA ALA A 448 -2.14 13.22 -7.00
C ALA A 448 -3.30 12.25 -6.78
N GLY A 449 -3.42 11.23 -7.62
CA GLY A 449 -4.51 10.26 -7.52
C GLY A 449 -4.59 9.66 -6.12
N VAL A 450 -5.77 9.58 -5.53
CA VAL A 450 -5.99 8.80 -4.31
C VAL A 450 -6.64 7.46 -4.66
N GLU A 451 -6.36 6.42 -3.89
CA GLU A 451 -6.81 5.05 -4.13
C GLU A 451 -7.75 4.60 -3.01
N PRO A 452 -9.04 4.35 -3.30
CA PRO A 452 -9.96 3.91 -2.25
C PRO A 452 -9.71 2.45 -1.87
N ILE A 453 -9.53 2.21 -0.58
CA ILE A 453 -9.56 0.91 0.07
C ILE A 453 -10.88 0.81 0.82
N HIS A 454 -11.80 -0.02 0.34
CA HIS A 454 -13.12 -0.17 0.95
C HIS A 454 -13.06 -1.15 2.12
N GLY A 455 -13.61 -0.72 3.25
CA GLY A 455 -13.79 -1.50 4.47
C GLY A 455 -12.50 -1.64 5.28
N ILE A 456 -11.59 -2.51 4.81
CA ILE A 456 -10.45 -3.01 5.59
C ILE A 456 -9.16 -2.86 4.78
N ASP A 457 -8.12 -2.28 5.41
CA ASP A 457 -6.76 -2.23 4.88
C ASP A 457 -5.96 -3.45 5.36
N PHE A 458 -5.98 -4.52 4.55
CA PHE A 458 -5.38 -5.81 4.93
C PHE A 458 -3.86 -5.75 5.09
N TRP A 459 -3.20 -4.85 4.35
CA TRP A 459 -1.75 -4.77 4.25
C TRP A 459 -1.16 -3.50 4.85
N LYS A 460 -1.95 -2.73 5.62
CA LYS A 460 -1.53 -1.47 6.25
C LYS A 460 -0.91 -0.49 5.25
N ARG A 461 -1.49 -0.40 4.04
CA ARG A 461 -1.04 0.49 2.97
C ARG A 461 -1.26 1.97 3.31
N ILE A 462 -2.29 2.27 4.11
CA ILE A 462 -2.62 3.65 4.50
C ILE A 462 -1.50 4.24 5.36
N GLY A 463 -1.05 5.43 4.99
CA GLY A 463 0.06 6.10 5.68
C GLY A 463 1.43 5.54 5.33
N THR A 464 1.52 4.58 4.40
CA THR A 464 2.80 4.12 3.84
C THR A 464 2.98 4.70 2.44
N ARG A 465 4.21 5.09 2.12
CA ARG A 465 4.62 5.52 0.79
C ARG A 465 5.65 4.53 0.25
N GLU A 466 5.30 3.82 -0.81
CA GLU A 466 6.26 3.04 -1.58
C GLU A 466 6.95 3.91 -2.63
N ASP A 467 8.23 3.63 -2.90
CA ASP A 467 8.99 4.32 -3.93
C ASP A 467 8.34 4.13 -5.31
N GLY A 468 8.04 5.22 -6.01
CA GLY A 468 7.41 5.19 -7.34
C GLY A 468 5.88 5.09 -7.33
N GLN A 469 5.25 5.06 -6.15
CA GLN A 469 3.80 5.06 -6.01
C GLN A 469 3.20 6.37 -6.56
N LYS A 470 2.24 6.27 -7.49
CA LYS A 470 1.52 7.40 -8.09
C LYS A 470 0.19 7.72 -7.40
N SER A 471 -0.29 6.81 -6.56
CA SER A 471 -1.58 6.91 -5.88
C SER A 471 -1.46 6.84 -4.36
N PHE A 472 -2.35 7.52 -3.64
CA PHE A 472 -2.35 7.53 -2.17
C PHE A 472 -3.55 6.76 -1.60
N PRO A 473 -3.34 5.62 -0.91
CA PRO A 473 -4.44 4.83 -0.39
C PRO A 473 -5.19 5.56 0.73
N PHE A 474 -6.51 5.46 0.72
CA PHE A 474 -7.36 5.93 1.80
C PHE A 474 -8.46 4.93 2.13
N LEU A 475 -8.92 4.93 3.38
CA LEU A 475 -9.98 4.05 3.83
C LEU A 475 -11.33 4.67 3.51
N VAL A 476 -12.18 3.92 2.81
CA VAL A 476 -13.63 4.12 2.83
C VAL A 476 -14.15 3.27 3.99
N PRO A 477 -14.48 3.87 5.14
CA PRO A 477 -14.78 3.11 6.34
C PRO A 477 -16.09 2.33 6.17
N MET A 478 -16.09 1.10 6.67
CA MET A 478 -17.33 0.35 6.88
C MET A 478 -17.97 0.74 8.21
N THR A 479 -19.27 0.48 8.36
CA THR A 479 -20.02 0.78 9.60
C THR A 479 -20.60 -0.49 10.21
N PRO A 480 -20.27 -0.83 11.47
CA PRO A 480 -19.22 -0.24 12.31
C PRO A 480 -17.81 -0.51 11.76
N ALA A 481 -16.87 0.38 12.08
CA ALA A 481 -15.48 0.26 11.64
C ALA A 481 -14.85 -1.07 12.11
N PHE A 482 -14.02 -1.67 11.27
CA PHE A 482 -13.30 -2.90 11.59
C PHE A 482 -12.31 -2.67 12.74
N ARG A 483 -12.35 -3.53 13.76
CA ARG A 483 -11.34 -3.62 14.80
C ARG A 483 -10.64 -4.96 14.73
N TYR A 484 -9.34 -4.93 14.45
CA TYR A 484 -8.53 -6.13 14.55
C TYR A 484 -8.57 -6.71 15.98
N ARG A 485 -8.82 -8.01 16.09
CA ARG A 485 -8.84 -8.78 17.34
C ARG A 485 -7.63 -9.70 17.33
N SER A 486 -6.71 -9.55 18.27
CA SER A 486 -5.54 -10.43 18.41
C SER A 486 -5.93 -11.88 18.67
N ALA A 487 -5.03 -12.84 18.41
CA ALA A 487 -5.28 -14.26 18.72
C ALA A 487 -5.71 -14.47 20.18
N ASP A 488 -5.08 -13.76 21.13
CA ASP A 488 -5.45 -13.79 22.55
C ASP A 488 -6.86 -13.23 22.80
N GLU A 489 -7.22 -12.10 22.18
CA GLU A 489 -8.58 -11.54 22.28
C GLU A 489 -9.62 -12.46 21.63
N ARG A 490 -9.27 -13.22 20.59
CA ARG A 490 -10.17 -14.21 19.97
C ARG A 490 -10.32 -15.45 20.85
N ALA A 491 -9.24 -15.90 21.49
CA ALA A 491 -9.25 -17.04 22.42
C ALA A 491 -9.97 -16.73 23.75
N LYS A 492 -9.88 -15.48 24.22
CA LYS A 492 -10.55 -14.97 25.43
C LYS A 492 -11.91 -14.30 25.13
N GLY A 493 -12.20 -14.06 23.86
CA GLY A 493 -13.37 -13.31 23.39
C GLY A 493 -14.67 -14.10 23.53
N ILE A 494 -15.80 -13.38 23.57
CA ILE A 494 -17.16 -13.87 23.90
C ILE A 494 -17.10 -15.02 24.90
N ALA A 495 -16.98 -14.66 26.18
CA ALA A 495 -16.76 -15.55 27.32
C ALA A 495 -17.83 -16.65 27.56
N LEU A 496 -18.74 -16.93 26.61
CA LEU A 496 -19.76 -17.98 26.67
C LEU A 496 -20.02 -18.72 25.34
N LEU A 497 -19.59 -18.22 24.17
CA LEU A 497 -19.79 -18.86 22.85
C LEU A 497 -18.62 -18.49 21.91
N SER A 498 -17.99 -19.47 21.24
CA SER A 498 -17.00 -19.14 20.22
C SER A 498 -17.65 -18.30 19.10
N TRP A 499 -16.93 -17.34 18.54
CA TRP A 499 -17.44 -16.52 17.43
C TRP A 499 -17.88 -17.37 16.23
N GLN A 500 -17.29 -18.55 16.06
CA GLN A 500 -17.69 -19.55 15.06
C GLN A 500 -19.10 -20.07 15.34
N LEU A 501 -19.43 -20.38 16.60
CA LEU A 501 -20.79 -20.79 16.99
C LEU A 501 -21.80 -19.66 16.78
N HIS A 502 -21.40 -18.41 17.00
CA HIS A 502 -22.28 -17.27 16.71
C HIS A 502 -22.57 -17.13 15.21
N ILE A 503 -21.55 -17.29 14.36
CA ILE A 503 -21.71 -17.28 12.91
C ILE A 503 -22.51 -18.51 12.44
N ASP A 504 -22.25 -19.70 12.97
CA ASP A 504 -23.01 -20.92 12.63
C ASP A 504 -24.47 -20.82 13.10
N GLY A 505 -24.73 -20.19 14.26
CA GLY A 505 -26.09 -19.89 14.70
C GLY A 505 -26.82 -18.94 13.76
N ALA A 506 -26.13 -17.92 13.23
CA ALA A 506 -26.71 -16.97 12.28
C ALA A 506 -26.85 -17.53 10.85
N PHE A 507 -25.90 -18.36 10.42
CA PHE A 507 -25.81 -18.94 9.07
C PHE A 507 -25.52 -20.45 9.15
N PRO A 508 -26.48 -21.27 9.63
CA PRO A 508 -26.24 -22.69 9.87
C PRO A 508 -25.79 -23.40 8.60
N GLY A 509 -24.70 -24.18 8.73
CA GLY A 509 -24.15 -24.96 7.62
C GLY A 509 -23.37 -24.15 6.57
N MET A 510 -23.06 -22.87 6.84
CA MET A 510 -22.12 -22.12 6.01
C MET A 510 -20.74 -22.79 6.03
N ASN A 511 -20.14 -22.98 4.84
CA ASN A 511 -18.74 -23.43 4.76
C ASN A 511 -17.81 -22.26 5.17
N LEU A 512 -17.35 -22.27 6.42
CA LEU A 512 -16.48 -21.21 6.96
C LEU A 512 -15.16 -21.09 6.21
N ASN A 513 -14.59 -22.20 5.73
CA ASN A 513 -13.37 -22.14 4.92
C ASN A 513 -13.61 -21.41 3.60
N PHE A 514 -14.80 -21.56 2.99
CA PHE A 514 -15.14 -20.81 1.78
C PHE A 514 -15.26 -19.30 2.08
N ALA A 515 -15.88 -18.92 3.20
CA ALA A 515 -15.89 -17.53 3.65
C ALA A 515 -14.47 -17.00 3.90
N LYS A 516 -13.60 -17.77 4.60
CA LYS A 516 -12.18 -17.43 4.81
C LYS A 516 -11.43 -17.26 3.49
N LEU A 517 -11.68 -18.12 2.50
CA LEU A 517 -11.09 -18.03 1.17
C LEU A 517 -11.47 -16.72 0.48
N LEU A 518 -12.74 -16.32 0.56
CA LEU A 518 -13.24 -15.08 -0.03
C LEU A 518 -12.71 -13.83 0.67
N VAL A 519 -12.62 -13.82 2.00
CA VAL A 519 -11.96 -12.75 2.76
C VAL A 519 -10.48 -12.65 2.35
N GLY A 520 -9.79 -13.79 2.21
CA GLY A 520 -8.42 -13.81 1.71
C GLY A 520 -8.31 -13.31 0.26
N ALA A 521 -9.25 -13.66 -0.61
CA ALA A 521 -9.31 -13.15 -1.98
C ALA A 521 -9.39 -11.62 -1.99
N ARG A 522 -10.20 -11.03 -1.10
CA ARG A 522 -10.27 -9.57 -0.93
C ARG A 522 -8.93 -8.98 -0.47
N ALA A 523 -8.25 -9.64 0.47
CA ALA A 523 -6.92 -9.24 0.92
C ALA A 523 -5.90 -9.28 -0.23
N PHE A 524 -5.85 -10.36 -1.02
CA PHE A 524 -4.91 -10.49 -2.14
C PHE A 524 -5.12 -9.43 -3.23
N CYS A 525 -6.35 -8.97 -3.48
CA CYS A 525 -6.60 -7.84 -4.39
C CYS A 525 -5.91 -6.54 -3.95
N GLN A 526 -5.69 -6.36 -2.65
CA GLN A 526 -5.01 -5.18 -2.11
C GLN A 526 -3.49 -5.35 -2.04
N ARG A 527 -2.96 -6.55 -2.31
CA ARG A 527 -1.52 -6.84 -2.17
C ARG A 527 -0.70 -6.09 -3.23
N PRO A 528 0.38 -5.39 -2.84
CA PRO A 528 1.33 -4.84 -3.81
C PRO A 528 1.85 -5.93 -4.77
N GLY A 529 2.02 -5.57 -6.04
CA GLY A 529 2.50 -6.50 -7.08
C GLY A 529 1.48 -7.50 -7.61
N GLN A 530 0.27 -7.59 -7.05
CA GLN A 530 -0.77 -8.45 -7.60
C GLN A 530 -1.22 -7.94 -8.97
N CYS A 531 -1.06 -8.77 -10.00
CA CYS A 531 -1.41 -8.44 -11.39
C CYS A 531 -2.69 -9.12 -11.88
N GLU A 532 -3.05 -10.27 -11.32
CA GLU A 532 -4.27 -11.00 -11.66
C GLU A 532 -5.25 -11.02 -10.47
N PRO A 533 -6.56 -10.92 -10.68
CA PRO A 533 -7.50 -11.09 -9.56
C PRO A 533 -7.45 -12.52 -9.02
N PRO A 534 -7.60 -12.69 -7.69
CA PRO A 534 -8.06 -13.94 -7.10
C PRO A 534 -9.38 -14.36 -7.75
N ARG A 535 -9.43 -15.61 -8.22
CA ARG A 535 -10.61 -16.18 -8.87
C ARG A 535 -11.04 -17.41 -8.09
N VAL A 536 -12.34 -17.64 -7.94
CA VAL A 536 -12.88 -18.83 -7.26
C VAL A 536 -13.98 -19.43 -8.11
N LEU A 537 -13.97 -20.74 -8.30
CA LEU A 537 -15.09 -21.48 -8.89
C LEU A 537 -15.83 -22.17 -7.75
N VAL A 538 -17.11 -21.84 -7.56
CA VAL A 538 -17.97 -22.47 -6.55
C VAL A 538 -19.05 -23.32 -7.21
N LEU A 539 -19.13 -24.58 -6.81
CA LEU A 539 -20.04 -25.59 -7.34
C LEU A 539 -21.04 -26.01 -6.25
N GLY A 540 -22.21 -26.49 -6.68
CA GLY A 540 -23.20 -27.10 -5.79
C GLY A 540 -24.63 -26.86 -6.23
N ALA A 541 -25.58 -27.53 -5.59
CA ALA A 541 -27.00 -27.44 -5.91
C ALA A 541 -27.56 -26.01 -5.72
N THR A 542 -28.72 -25.73 -6.30
CA THR A 542 -29.48 -24.51 -6.00
C THR A 542 -29.76 -24.46 -4.49
N GLY A 543 -29.55 -23.30 -3.85
CA GLY A 543 -29.72 -23.17 -2.40
C GLY A 543 -28.53 -23.66 -1.56
N SER A 544 -27.42 -24.11 -2.17
CA SER A 544 -26.23 -24.53 -1.41
C SER A 544 -25.48 -23.40 -0.68
N GLY A 545 -25.91 -22.14 -0.82
CA GLY A 545 -25.30 -20.98 -0.18
C GLY A 545 -24.21 -20.28 -1.01
N LYS A 546 -24.05 -20.60 -2.31
CA LYS A 546 -23.02 -20.01 -3.20
C LYS A 546 -23.00 -18.48 -3.16
N SER A 547 -24.09 -17.83 -3.57
CA SER A 547 -24.21 -16.37 -3.62
C SER A 547 -24.21 -15.75 -2.22
N ARG A 548 -24.95 -16.34 -1.28
CA ARG A 548 -25.08 -15.83 0.09
C ARG A 548 -23.77 -15.80 0.87
N THR A 549 -22.87 -16.77 0.64
CA THR A 549 -21.53 -16.76 1.28
C THR A 549 -20.65 -15.66 0.70
N VAL A 550 -20.81 -15.33 -0.58
CA VAL A 550 -20.15 -14.19 -1.23
C VAL A 550 -20.69 -12.86 -0.68
N ASP A 551 -22.02 -12.74 -0.55
CA ASP A 551 -22.65 -11.59 0.12
C ASP A 551 -22.10 -11.40 1.55
N PHE A 552 -21.95 -12.51 2.29
CA PHE A 552 -21.49 -12.46 3.68
C PHE A 552 -20.05 -12.01 3.77
N SER A 553 -19.20 -12.56 2.91
CA SER A 553 -17.79 -12.17 2.83
C SER A 553 -17.63 -10.72 2.38
N ALA A 554 -18.49 -10.23 1.48
CA ALA A 554 -18.53 -8.82 1.10
C ALA A 554 -18.93 -7.91 2.27
N GLU A 555 -20.02 -8.24 2.97
CA GLU A 555 -20.52 -7.50 4.13
C GLU A 555 -19.45 -7.36 5.23
N ILE A 556 -18.81 -8.46 5.64
CA ILE A 556 -17.82 -8.43 6.73
C ILE A 556 -16.50 -7.76 6.34
N THR A 557 -16.23 -7.60 5.04
CA THR A 557 -15.05 -6.88 4.52
C THR A 557 -15.37 -5.46 4.07
N GLY A 558 -16.60 -4.97 4.29
CA GLY A 558 -17.02 -3.60 3.98
C GLY A 558 -17.20 -3.32 2.49
N GLY A 559 -17.50 -4.35 1.71
CA GLY A 559 -17.79 -4.27 0.29
C GLY A 559 -19.23 -4.63 -0.04
N SER A 560 -19.48 -4.88 -1.33
CA SER A 560 -20.75 -5.39 -1.84
C SER A 560 -20.49 -6.50 -2.86
N VAL A 561 -21.54 -6.98 -3.53
CA VAL A 561 -21.42 -7.90 -4.65
C VAL A 561 -21.96 -7.22 -5.90
N VAL A 562 -21.22 -7.27 -6.99
CA VAL A 562 -21.64 -6.82 -8.31
C VAL A 562 -21.83 -8.04 -9.20
N GLY A 563 -23.05 -8.23 -9.68
CA GLY A 563 -23.35 -9.24 -10.69
C GLY A 563 -22.66 -8.90 -12.01
N ALA A 564 -21.98 -9.87 -12.59
CA ALA A 564 -21.37 -9.76 -13.92
C ALA A 564 -21.85 -10.92 -14.78
N PRO A 565 -23.14 -10.93 -15.18
CA PRO A 565 -23.65 -11.98 -16.05
C PRO A 565 -22.87 -11.98 -17.36
N ILE A 566 -22.59 -13.18 -17.84
CA ILE A 566 -22.15 -13.43 -19.20
C ILE A 566 -23.36 -14.14 -19.78
N ALA A 567 -24.06 -13.57 -20.76
CA ALA A 567 -25.20 -14.23 -21.42
C ALA A 567 -24.86 -14.55 -22.88
N THR A 568 -24.07 -13.71 -23.54
CA THR A 568 -23.67 -13.84 -24.94
C THR A 568 -22.22 -13.43 -25.17
N PRO A 569 -21.58 -13.84 -26.30
CA PRO A 569 -20.26 -13.34 -26.70
C PRO A 569 -20.18 -11.82 -26.87
N LYS A 570 -21.31 -11.11 -27.04
CA LYS A 570 -21.34 -9.64 -27.16
C LYS A 570 -21.16 -8.93 -25.82
N ASP A 571 -21.30 -9.65 -24.71
CA ASP A 571 -21.29 -9.09 -23.35
C ASP A 571 -19.86 -8.90 -22.79
N ARG A 572 -18.81 -9.12 -23.59
CA ARG A 572 -17.41 -8.95 -23.12
C ARG A 572 -17.15 -7.55 -22.56
N SER A 573 -17.69 -6.52 -23.20
CA SER A 573 -17.58 -5.13 -22.74
C SER A 573 -18.39 -4.91 -21.46
N GLU A 574 -19.57 -5.51 -21.37
CA GLU A 574 -20.43 -5.42 -20.19
C GLU A 574 -19.80 -6.13 -18.99
N PHE A 575 -19.26 -7.33 -19.17
CA PHE A 575 -18.48 -8.04 -18.15
C PHE A 575 -17.32 -7.19 -17.61
N LYS A 576 -16.52 -6.58 -18.50
CA LYS A 576 -15.43 -5.68 -18.10
C LYS A 576 -15.94 -4.44 -17.36
N ASN A 577 -17.07 -3.87 -17.77
CA ASN A 577 -17.67 -2.71 -17.12
C ASN A 577 -18.26 -3.07 -15.74
N ASN A 578 -18.88 -4.23 -15.59
CA ASN A 578 -19.36 -4.75 -14.31
C ASN A 578 -18.18 -5.07 -13.40
N TYR A 579 -17.09 -5.61 -13.94
CA TYR A 579 -15.86 -5.81 -13.18
C TYR A 579 -15.22 -4.49 -12.73
N ALA A 580 -15.16 -3.47 -13.61
CA ALA A 580 -14.73 -2.12 -13.25
C ALA A 580 -15.62 -1.51 -12.15
N THR A 581 -16.94 -1.68 -12.25
CA THR A 581 -17.90 -1.28 -11.23
C THR A 581 -17.62 -1.99 -9.90
N GLY A 582 -17.25 -3.27 -9.96
CA GLY A 582 -16.83 -4.05 -8.80
C GLY A 582 -15.59 -3.48 -8.12
N ILE A 583 -14.57 -3.12 -8.91
CA ILE A 583 -13.37 -2.41 -8.42
C ILE A 583 -13.75 -1.10 -7.70
N ASP A 584 -14.59 -0.28 -8.33
CA ASP A 584 -14.98 1.05 -7.84
C ASP A 584 -15.80 1.01 -6.55
N ARG A 585 -16.56 -0.06 -6.35
CA ARG A 585 -17.36 -0.28 -5.13
C ARG A 585 -16.61 -1.09 -4.07
N GLY A 586 -15.37 -1.48 -4.33
CA GLY A 586 -14.65 -2.42 -3.49
C GLY A 586 -15.39 -3.75 -3.29
N ALA A 587 -16.12 -4.18 -4.30
CA ALA A 587 -17.02 -5.33 -4.28
C ALA A 587 -16.34 -6.63 -4.73
N PHE A 588 -17.04 -7.73 -4.52
CA PHE A 588 -16.84 -8.99 -5.23
C PHE A 588 -17.54 -8.92 -6.59
N VAL A 589 -16.96 -9.51 -7.62
CA VAL A 589 -17.59 -9.66 -8.93
C VAL A 589 -18.08 -11.09 -9.04
N PHE A 590 -19.40 -11.27 -9.09
CA PHE A 590 -20.05 -12.56 -9.06
C PHE A 590 -20.70 -12.87 -10.40
N CYS A 591 -20.34 -14.00 -11.00
CA CYS A 591 -20.99 -14.54 -12.19
C CYS A 591 -21.75 -15.80 -11.79
N ASP A 592 -23.07 -15.69 -11.70
CA ASP A 592 -23.94 -16.86 -11.50
C ASP A 592 -24.09 -17.62 -12.83
N GLU A 593 -24.21 -18.94 -12.72
CA GLU A 593 -24.47 -19.84 -13.85
C GLU A 593 -23.49 -19.65 -15.03
N ILE A 594 -22.20 -19.66 -14.73
CA ILE A 594 -21.14 -19.32 -15.69
C ILE A 594 -21.08 -20.24 -16.91
N ALA A 595 -21.68 -21.45 -16.86
CA ALA A 595 -21.75 -22.36 -18.01
C ALA A 595 -22.85 -21.98 -19.03
N LYS A 596 -23.90 -21.25 -18.63
CA LYS A 596 -25.07 -20.96 -19.50
C LYS A 596 -24.76 -20.37 -20.88
N PRO A 597 -23.75 -19.49 -21.02
CA PRO A 597 -23.40 -18.90 -22.32
C PRO A 597 -22.91 -19.90 -23.37
N ASN A 598 -22.52 -21.12 -22.96
CA ASN A 598 -21.91 -22.11 -23.83
C ASN A 598 -20.75 -21.54 -24.68
N LEU A 599 -19.94 -20.65 -24.08
CA LEU A 599 -18.78 -20.09 -24.77
C LEU A 599 -17.73 -21.18 -25.05
N PRO A 600 -17.12 -21.20 -26.24
CA PRO A 600 -15.98 -22.08 -26.50
C PRO A 600 -14.88 -21.88 -25.44
N PRO A 601 -14.20 -22.94 -24.96
CA PRO A 601 -13.19 -22.85 -23.90
C PRO A 601 -12.16 -21.73 -24.09
N ARG A 602 -11.67 -21.56 -25.33
CA ARG A 602 -10.70 -20.52 -25.70
C ARG A 602 -11.26 -19.10 -25.56
N GLU A 603 -12.53 -18.89 -25.90
CA GLU A 603 -13.17 -17.58 -25.77
C GLU A 603 -13.45 -17.24 -24.30
N PHE A 604 -13.92 -18.24 -23.55
CA PHE A 604 -14.13 -18.13 -22.12
C PHE A 604 -12.81 -17.78 -21.40
N GLY A 605 -11.74 -18.52 -21.69
CA GLY A 605 -10.40 -18.25 -21.18
C GLY A 605 -9.92 -16.85 -21.55
N SER A 606 -10.07 -16.45 -22.82
CA SER A 606 -9.70 -15.11 -23.26
C SER A 606 -10.46 -14.01 -22.51
N LEU A 607 -11.75 -14.18 -22.23
CA LEU A 607 -12.55 -13.22 -21.48
C LEU A 607 -12.06 -13.10 -20.02
N ILE A 608 -11.96 -14.21 -19.31
CA ILE A 608 -11.55 -14.24 -17.90
C ILE A 608 -10.10 -13.77 -17.70
N LEU A 609 -9.20 -14.12 -18.62
CA LEU A 609 -7.81 -13.69 -18.60
C LEU A 609 -7.61 -12.25 -19.09
N SER A 610 -8.61 -11.64 -19.74
CA SER A 610 -8.55 -10.22 -20.14
C SER A 610 -8.72 -9.25 -18.99
N VAL A 611 -9.08 -9.75 -17.81
CA VAL A 611 -9.21 -8.97 -16.59
C VAL A 611 -7.94 -9.12 -15.75
N GLN A 612 -7.01 -8.19 -15.97
CA GLN A 612 -5.73 -8.10 -15.28
C GLN A 612 -5.36 -6.62 -15.11
N ARG A 613 -4.48 -6.34 -14.16
CA ARG A 613 -4.00 -4.98 -13.93
C ARG A 613 -3.29 -4.44 -15.19
N GLY A 614 -3.59 -3.19 -15.57
CA GLY A 614 -3.06 -2.53 -16.76
C GLY A 614 -3.77 -2.89 -18.07
N GLN A 615 -4.67 -3.88 -18.08
CA GLN A 615 -5.48 -4.17 -19.26
C GLN A 615 -6.49 -3.06 -19.51
N THR A 616 -6.73 -2.76 -20.78
CA THR A 616 -7.68 -1.71 -21.17
C THR A 616 -9.11 -2.24 -21.26
N TYR A 617 -10.05 -1.37 -20.89
CA TYR A 617 -11.47 -1.55 -21.10
C TYR A 617 -12.09 -0.22 -21.57
N ARG A 618 -13.31 -0.28 -22.09
CA ARG A 618 -14.01 0.89 -22.64
C ARG A 618 -15.21 1.20 -21.76
N LEU A 619 -15.16 2.35 -21.10
CA LEU A 619 -16.31 2.89 -20.37
C LEU A 619 -17.48 3.12 -21.34
N PRO A 620 -18.74 2.93 -20.89
CA PRO A 620 -19.90 3.35 -21.66
C PRO A 620 -19.75 4.83 -21.99
N TYR A 621 -19.65 5.16 -23.29
CA TYR A 621 -19.50 6.53 -23.80
C TYR A 621 -18.22 7.28 -23.39
N GLY A 622 -17.22 6.58 -22.84
CA GLY A 622 -15.97 7.19 -22.36
C GLY A 622 -14.73 6.84 -23.18
N GLN A 623 -13.61 7.46 -22.81
CA GLN A 623 -12.28 7.10 -23.29
C GLN A 623 -11.88 5.70 -22.79
N PRO A 624 -10.93 5.02 -23.48
CA PRO A 624 -10.32 3.81 -22.94
C PRO A 624 -9.76 4.06 -21.53
N ALA A 625 -10.04 3.14 -20.62
CA ALA A 625 -9.54 3.15 -19.25
C ALA A 625 -8.72 1.86 -18.99
N THR A 626 -7.93 1.83 -17.92
CA THR A 626 -7.16 0.66 -17.50
C THR A 626 -7.65 0.12 -16.17
N PHE A 627 -7.57 -1.19 -15.96
CA PHE A 627 -7.76 -1.76 -14.63
C PHE A 627 -6.53 -1.47 -13.77
N ASP A 628 -6.60 -0.46 -12.91
CA ASP A 628 -5.47 -0.11 -12.03
C ASP A 628 -5.54 -0.84 -10.67
N ARG A 629 -6.71 -1.41 -10.35
CA ARG A 629 -7.04 -2.20 -9.17
C ARG A 629 -7.71 -3.51 -9.58
N LEU A 630 -7.94 -4.39 -8.60
CA LEU A 630 -8.53 -5.72 -8.80
C LEU A 630 -9.70 -5.94 -7.83
N ALA A 631 -10.67 -6.75 -8.26
CA ALA A 631 -11.77 -7.24 -7.44
C ALA A 631 -11.76 -8.78 -7.46
N PRO A 632 -12.10 -9.46 -6.36
CA PRO A 632 -12.23 -10.91 -6.39
C PRO A 632 -13.29 -11.33 -7.41
N PHE A 633 -12.97 -12.31 -8.25
CA PHE A 633 -13.91 -12.85 -9.23
C PHE A 633 -14.41 -14.22 -8.77
N VAL A 634 -15.72 -14.35 -8.57
CA VAL A 634 -16.35 -15.60 -8.14
C VAL A 634 -17.29 -16.08 -9.22
N ALA A 635 -17.00 -17.25 -9.76
CA ALA A 635 -17.83 -17.96 -10.72
C ALA A 635 -18.64 -19.03 -10.00
N ALA A 636 -19.94 -19.08 -10.21
CA ALA A 636 -20.81 -20.09 -9.62
C ALA A 636 -21.48 -20.95 -10.69
N ASP A 637 -21.65 -22.24 -10.40
CA ASP A 637 -22.49 -23.13 -11.20
C ASP A 637 -22.96 -24.34 -10.36
N THR A 638 -23.77 -25.21 -10.96
CA THR A 638 -24.11 -26.52 -10.42
C THR A 638 -23.08 -27.58 -10.75
N ARG A 639 -22.36 -27.43 -11.86
CA ARG A 639 -21.32 -28.36 -12.34
C ARG A 639 -20.14 -27.59 -12.90
N LYS A 640 -18.95 -28.20 -12.87
CA LYS A 640 -17.74 -27.61 -13.47
C LYS A 640 -17.97 -27.42 -14.98
N PRO A 641 -17.87 -26.19 -15.52
CA PRO A 641 -18.04 -25.97 -16.95
C PRO A 641 -16.90 -26.60 -17.76
N ASP A 642 -17.19 -27.13 -18.95
CA ASP A 642 -16.22 -27.81 -19.82
C ASP A 642 -14.97 -26.96 -20.11
N ALA A 643 -15.13 -25.63 -20.18
CA ALA A 643 -14.02 -24.70 -20.37
C ALA A 643 -12.94 -24.80 -19.27
N PHE A 644 -13.33 -25.12 -18.03
CA PHE A 644 -12.40 -25.33 -16.92
C PHE A 644 -11.74 -26.71 -16.94
N THR A 645 -12.29 -27.67 -17.68
CA THR A 645 -11.70 -29.00 -17.85
C THR A 645 -10.79 -29.04 -19.09
N ALA A 646 -11.19 -28.36 -20.16
CA ALA A 646 -10.47 -28.33 -21.43
C ALA A 646 -9.23 -27.41 -21.43
N ASP A 647 -9.17 -26.40 -20.54
CA ASP A 647 -8.05 -25.45 -20.48
C ASP A 647 -7.32 -25.45 -19.13
N ASN A 648 -6.16 -26.13 -19.10
CA ASN A 648 -5.25 -26.19 -17.96
C ASN A 648 -4.81 -24.81 -17.44
N GLN A 649 -4.76 -23.78 -18.31
CA GLN A 649 -4.39 -22.43 -17.91
C GLN A 649 -5.47 -21.76 -17.07
N ILE A 650 -6.74 -22.05 -17.35
CA ILE A 650 -7.87 -21.55 -16.56
C ILE A 650 -7.95 -22.37 -15.27
N ALA A 651 -7.93 -23.70 -15.38
CA ALA A 651 -8.07 -24.61 -14.26
C ALA A 651 -7.09 -24.33 -13.12
N ARG A 652 -5.81 -24.06 -13.44
CA ARG A 652 -4.75 -23.78 -12.45
C ARG A 652 -4.89 -22.44 -11.70
N ARG A 653 -5.80 -21.56 -12.15
CA ARG A 653 -6.01 -20.21 -11.60
C ARG A 653 -7.30 -20.12 -10.76
N PHE A 654 -8.05 -21.21 -10.67
CA PHE A 654 -9.30 -21.29 -9.92
C PHE A 654 -9.20 -22.43 -8.90
N PRO A 655 -9.13 -22.12 -7.59
CA PRO A 655 -9.51 -23.08 -6.58
C PRO A 655 -11.00 -23.41 -6.75
N SER A 656 -11.32 -24.69 -6.65
CA SER A 656 -12.67 -25.21 -6.78
C SER A 656 -13.25 -25.46 -5.39
N VAL A 657 -14.40 -24.87 -5.11
CA VAL A 657 -15.16 -25.04 -3.87
C VAL A 657 -16.42 -25.82 -4.21
N ASP A 658 -16.48 -27.10 -3.85
CA ASP A 658 -17.70 -27.89 -4.00
C ASP A 658 -18.52 -27.86 -2.71
N LEU A 659 -19.71 -27.26 -2.77
CA LEU A 659 -20.64 -27.21 -1.65
C LEU A 659 -21.62 -28.40 -1.65
N GLY A 660 -21.59 -29.27 -2.68
CA GLY A 660 -22.49 -30.40 -2.84
C GLY A 660 -23.97 -29.99 -2.85
N ALA A 661 -24.81 -30.78 -2.17
CA ALA A 661 -26.20 -30.41 -1.91
C ALA A 661 -26.34 -29.21 -0.93
N GLY A 662 -25.24 -28.83 -0.28
CA GLY A 662 -25.12 -27.65 0.57
C GLY A 662 -26.07 -27.63 1.76
N ILE A 663 -26.51 -26.41 2.12
CA ILE A 663 -27.43 -26.14 3.25
C ILE A 663 -28.70 -27.01 3.15
N GLN A 664 -29.17 -27.30 1.94
CA GLN A 664 -30.40 -28.08 1.71
C GLN A 664 -30.27 -29.58 1.96
N ALA A 665 -29.05 -30.11 2.14
CA ALA A 665 -28.85 -31.52 2.47
C ALA A 665 -29.32 -31.86 3.90
N ARG A 666 -29.49 -30.84 4.74
CA ARG A 666 -29.89 -30.98 6.14
C ARG A 666 -31.41 -30.97 6.28
N ALA A 667 -31.95 -31.96 6.98
CA ALA A 667 -33.40 -32.03 7.26
C ALA A 667 -33.90 -30.83 8.10
N ASP A 668 -33.00 -30.18 8.84
CA ASP A 668 -33.24 -29.00 9.67
C ASP A 668 -32.72 -27.69 9.04
N ALA A 669 -32.53 -27.65 7.72
CA ALA A 669 -32.08 -26.45 7.00
C ALA A 669 -32.99 -25.24 7.32
N ARG A 670 -32.46 -24.31 8.11
CA ARG A 670 -33.16 -23.06 8.47
C ARG A 670 -32.85 -21.98 7.44
N ASP A 671 -33.84 -21.15 7.14
CA ASP A 671 -33.63 -19.99 6.30
C ASP A 671 -32.68 -19.02 7.00
N TRP A 672 -31.56 -18.70 6.34
CA TRP A 672 -30.60 -17.72 6.82
C TRP A 672 -31.23 -16.35 7.04
N TYR A 673 -32.30 -16.01 6.33
CA TYR A 673 -33.04 -14.78 6.60
C TYR A 673 -33.59 -14.75 8.04
N GLU A 674 -34.15 -15.87 8.51
CA GLU A 674 -34.72 -16.00 9.85
C GLU A 674 -33.61 -16.09 10.91
N THR A 675 -32.63 -16.98 10.73
CA THR A 675 -31.58 -17.23 11.74
C THR A 675 -30.65 -16.04 11.95
N SER A 676 -30.43 -15.22 10.92
CA SER A 676 -29.61 -14.02 11.01
C SER A 676 -30.41 -12.74 11.34
N ASN A 677 -31.72 -12.86 11.57
CA ASN A 677 -32.64 -11.75 11.84
C ASN A 677 -32.59 -10.67 10.74
N GLY A 678 -32.87 -11.06 9.49
CA GLY A 678 -32.97 -10.16 8.33
C GLY A 678 -32.02 -10.43 7.17
N GLY A 679 -31.36 -11.60 7.13
CA GLY A 679 -30.44 -12.01 6.05
C GLY A 679 -29.03 -11.43 6.18
N VAL A 680 -28.22 -11.53 5.12
CA VAL A 680 -26.79 -11.18 5.17
C VAL A 680 -26.51 -9.67 5.13
N ILE A 681 -27.25 -8.92 4.31
CA ILE A 681 -26.98 -7.49 4.06
C ILE A 681 -27.27 -6.67 5.33
N GLY A 682 -26.29 -5.92 5.81
CA GLY A 682 -26.37 -5.16 7.07
C GLY A 682 -26.24 -6.01 8.33
N TRP A 683 -26.02 -7.33 8.23
CA TRP A 683 -25.94 -8.25 9.37
C TRP A 683 -24.92 -7.77 10.41
N ARG A 684 -23.75 -7.30 9.96
CA ARG A 684 -22.68 -6.83 10.84
C ARG A 684 -23.15 -5.70 11.76
N SER A 685 -23.93 -4.75 11.21
CA SER A 685 -24.41 -3.56 11.94
C SER A 685 -25.58 -3.81 12.88
N ARG A 686 -26.24 -4.99 12.83
CA ARG A 686 -27.44 -5.25 13.65
C ARG A 686 -27.16 -5.43 15.13
N SER A 687 -25.97 -5.90 15.50
CA SER A 687 -25.58 -6.08 16.90
C SER A 687 -24.07 -5.98 17.10
N ALA A 688 -23.65 -5.62 18.32
CA ALA A 688 -22.24 -5.63 18.70
C ALA A 688 -21.63 -7.02 18.61
N LEU A 689 -22.40 -8.08 18.92
CA LEU A 689 -21.96 -9.47 18.78
C LEU A 689 -21.68 -9.85 17.32
N ASN A 690 -22.52 -9.41 16.38
CA ASN A 690 -22.28 -9.65 14.94
C ASN A 690 -21.02 -8.92 14.46
N THR A 691 -20.84 -7.66 14.90
CA THR A 691 -19.64 -6.88 14.60
C THR A 691 -18.38 -7.57 15.14
N ASP A 692 -18.41 -8.03 16.38
CA ASP A 692 -17.29 -8.71 17.01
C ASP A 692 -16.98 -10.05 16.34
N ALA A 693 -17.99 -10.87 16.04
CA ALA A 693 -17.80 -12.14 15.35
C ALA A 693 -17.21 -11.96 13.94
N ALA A 694 -17.68 -10.95 13.19
CA ALA A 694 -17.12 -10.59 11.90
C ALA A 694 -15.65 -10.11 12.03
N ASP A 695 -15.36 -9.27 13.02
CA ASP A 695 -14.00 -8.79 13.30
C ASP A 695 -13.05 -9.95 13.65
N MET A 696 -13.51 -10.93 14.42
CA MET A 696 -12.72 -12.11 14.78
C MET A 696 -12.40 -12.98 13.57
N LEU A 697 -13.38 -13.28 12.71
CA LEU A 697 -13.17 -14.05 11.48
C LEU A 697 -12.17 -13.37 10.54
N VAL A 698 -12.34 -12.07 10.29
CA VAL A 698 -11.41 -11.34 9.41
C VAL A 698 -10.02 -11.25 10.03
N SER A 699 -9.92 -11.05 11.34
CA SER A 699 -8.62 -11.01 12.04
C SER A 699 -7.89 -12.36 12.00
N GLU A 700 -8.61 -13.48 12.07
CA GLU A 700 -8.04 -14.82 11.90
C GLU A 700 -7.44 -14.97 10.50
N VAL A 701 -8.20 -14.61 9.45
CA VAL A 701 -7.69 -14.64 8.06
C VAL A 701 -6.46 -13.76 7.89
N MET A 702 -6.44 -12.56 8.49
CA MET A 702 -5.25 -11.69 8.46
C MET A 702 -4.03 -12.36 9.08
N ASP A 703 -4.20 -13.12 10.16
CA ASP A 703 -3.10 -13.81 10.83
C ASP A 703 -2.63 -15.03 10.02
N GLU A 704 -3.55 -15.81 9.45
CA GLU A 704 -3.23 -16.91 8.52
C GLU A 704 -2.43 -16.41 7.31
N LEU A 705 -2.85 -15.31 6.67
CA LEU A 705 -2.13 -14.71 5.54
C LEU A 705 -0.74 -14.19 5.92
N ARG A 706 -0.58 -13.62 7.13
CA ARG A 706 0.74 -13.18 7.64
C ARG A 706 1.65 -14.37 7.90
N ALA A 707 1.10 -15.46 8.45
CA ALA A 707 1.84 -16.69 8.72
C ALA A 707 2.33 -17.38 7.43
N LEU A 708 1.56 -17.29 6.34
CA LEU A 708 1.95 -17.77 5.02
C LEU A 708 3.12 -17.00 4.38
N GLY A 709 3.34 -15.76 4.79
CA GLY A 709 4.42 -14.91 4.31
C GLY A 709 4.11 -14.14 3.02
N SER A 710 4.99 -13.20 2.70
CA SER A 710 4.79 -12.23 1.60
C SER A 710 4.92 -12.82 0.20
N GLU A 711 5.39 -14.05 0.05
CA GLU A 711 5.57 -14.71 -1.24
C GLU A 711 4.43 -15.68 -1.57
N ALA A 712 3.60 -16.06 -0.58
CA ALA A 712 2.50 -16.99 -0.80
C ALA A 712 1.52 -16.46 -1.85
N SER A 713 1.03 -17.32 -2.73
CA SER A 713 -0.02 -16.98 -3.69
C SER A 713 -1.41 -17.18 -3.10
N PHE A 714 -2.44 -16.63 -3.76
CA PHE A 714 -3.83 -16.92 -3.39
C PHE A 714 -4.15 -18.42 -3.45
N ILE A 715 -3.51 -19.13 -4.38
CA ILE A 715 -3.67 -20.58 -4.53
C ILE A 715 -3.09 -21.33 -3.33
N ASP A 716 -1.93 -20.90 -2.81
CA ASP A 716 -1.34 -21.51 -1.61
C ASP A 716 -2.25 -21.35 -0.40
N TYR A 717 -2.89 -20.18 -0.24
CA TYR A 717 -3.89 -19.96 0.80
C TYR A 717 -5.17 -20.81 0.59
N ALA A 718 -5.61 -21.00 -0.65
CA ALA A 718 -6.73 -21.90 -0.93
C ALA A 718 -6.44 -23.35 -0.51
N ARG A 719 -5.21 -23.83 -0.74
CA ARG A 719 -4.76 -25.17 -0.30
C ARG A 719 -4.75 -25.31 1.21
N THR A 720 -4.31 -24.29 1.97
CA THR A 720 -4.35 -24.36 3.44
C THR A 720 -5.76 -24.49 3.99
N LEU A 721 -6.76 -24.07 3.23
CA LEU A 721 -8.18 -24.20 3.56
C LEU A 721 -8.83 -25.49 3.03
N GLY A 722 -8.05 -26.35 2.36
CA GLY A 722 -8.50 -27.63 1.82
C GLY A 722 -9.17 -27.54 0.44
N PHE A 723 -9.03 -26.43 -0.29
CA PHE A 723 -9.61 -26.28 -1.62
C PHE A 723 -8.62 -26.66 -2.71
N PRO A 724 -8.90 -27.72 -3.51
CA PRO A 724 -8.03 -28.11 -4.59
C PRO A 724 -8.09 -27.09 -5.73
N VAL A 725 -6.99 -26.99 -6.47
CA VAL A 725 -6.98 -26.29 -7.76
C VAL A 725 -7.51 -27.24 -8.83
N GLY A 726 -8.19 -26.74 -9.87
CA GLY A 726 -8.88 -27.58 -10.86
C GLY A 726 -8.08 -28.66 -11.62
N ASN A 727 -6.75 -28.72 -11.42
CA ASN A 727 -5.82 -29.73 -11.96
C ASN A 727 -5.10 -30.56 -10.88
N GLU A 728 -5.28 -30.21 -9.61
CA GLU A 728 -4.87 -31.07 -8.50
C GLU A 728 -5.91 -32.17 -8.43
N LYS A 729 -5.50 -33.35 -8.89
CA LYS A 729 -6.31 -34.54 -8.75
C LYS A 729 -6.60 -34.74 -7.27
N THR A 730 -7.89 -34.78 -6.93
CA THR A 730 -8.31 -35.57 -5.79
C THR A 730 -7.78 -36.99 -6.00
N ASP A 731 -7.47 -37.66 -4.90
CA ASP A 731 -6.73 -38.91 -4.84
C ASP A 731 -7.54 -40.11 -5.38
N ASP A 732 -8.07 -40.01 -6.59
CA ASP A 732 -8.87 -41.02 -7.27
C ASP A 732 -7.99 -42.19 -7.76
N GLY A 733 -6.71 -42.22 -7.38
CA GLY A 733 -5.71 -43.23 -7.76
C GLY A 733 -5.26 -43.18 -9.22
N PHE A 734 -5.79 -42.27 -10.04
CA PHE A 734 -5.45 -42.17 -11.46
C PHE A 734 -4.32 -41.15 -11.67
N ASP A 735 -3.07 -41.59 -11.82
CA ASP A 735 -1.95 -40.72 -12.21
C ASP A 735 -1.98 -40.50 -13.74
N PRO A 736 -2.26 -39.27 -14.24
CA PRO A 736 -2.37 -39.02 -15.68
C PRO A 736 -1.00 -39.08 -16.35
N GLU A 737 0.09 -39.04 -15.59
CA GLU A 737 1.44 -39.23 -16.08
C GLU A 737 1.76 -40.71 -16.25
N ASP A 738 1.06 -41.62 -15.57
CA ASP A 738 1.39 -43.05 -15.60
C ASP A 738 1.25 -43.64 -16.99
N ALA A 739 0.19 -43.30 -17.75
CA ALA A 739 0.07 -43.71 -19.15
C ALA A 739 1.27 -43.27 -20.02
N PHE A 740 1.84 -42.10 -19.74
CA PHE A 740 3.00 -41.59 -20.47
C PHE A 740 4.32 -42.18 -19.97
N ARG A 741 4.43 -42.49 -18.66
CA ARG A 741 5.55 -43.25 -18.12
C ARG A 741 5.54 -44.68 -18.69
N GLU A 742 4.37 -45.26 -18.86
CA GLU A 742 4.18 -46.54 -19.55
C GLU A 742 4.55 -46.45 -21.03
N LEU A 743 4.18 -45.36 -21.73
CA LEU A 743 4.64 -45.13 -23.10
C LEU A 743 6.17 -45.06 -23.19
N PHE A 744 6.82 -44.38 -22.23
CA PHE A 744 8.27 -44.34 -22.16
C PHE A 744 8.87 -45.73 -21.88
N ILE A 745 8.30 -46.49 -20.94
CA ILE A 745 8.75 -47.84 -20.58
C ILE A 745 8.63 -48.78 -21.78
N ALA A 746 7.47 -48.81 -22.43
CA ALA A 746 7.24 -49.60 -23.64
C ALA A 746 8.18 -49.20 -24.76
N ALA A 747 8.47 -47.90 -24.93
CA ALA A 747 9.41 -47.42 -25.92
C ALA A 747 10.85 -47.84 -25.60
N ALA A 748 11.27 -47.78 -24.34
CA ALA A 748 12.60 -48.19 -23.92
C ALA A 748 12.82 -49.70 -24.07
N ARG A 749 11.78 -50.53 -23.89
CA ARG A 749 11.80 -51.99 -24.10
C ARG A 749 11.73 -52.39 -25.57
N ALA A 750 11.04 -51.62 -26.41
CA ALA A 750 10.91 -51.94 -27.82
C ALA A 750 12.29 -51.99 -28.51
N PRO A 751 12.51 -52.85 -29.51
CA PRO A 751 13.79 -52.92 -30.22
C PRO A 751 14.06 -51.66 -31.05
N ASP A 752 15.33 -51.29 -31.17
CA ASP A 752 15.76 -50.23 -32.09
C ASP A 752 15.49 -50.65 -33.54
N THR A 753 14.81 -49.79 -34.29
CA THR A 753 14.62 -49.94 -35.73
C THR A 753 15.66 -49.13 -36.48
N ARG A 754 16.39 -49.79 -37.36
CA ARG A 754 17.31 -49.14 -38.31
C ARG A 754 16.92 -49.55 -39.72
N ASP A 755 16.29 -48.64 -40.45
CA ASP A 755 16.01 -48.82 -41.87
C ASP A 755 16.34 -47.54 -42.66
N GLY A 756 16.06 -47.55 -43.97
CA GLY A 756 16.31 -46.39 -44.83
C GLY A 756 15.50 -45.14 -44.47
N THR A 757 14.41 -45.30 -43.72
CA THR A 757 13.49 -44.23 -43.29
C THR A 757 13.90 -43.62 -41.96
N TRP A 758 14.06 -44.44 -40.92
CA TRP A 758 14.32 -44.01 -39.55
C TRP A 758 15.81 -44.17 -39.26
N LYS A 759 16.60 -43.17 -39.69
CA LYS A 759 18.07 -43.16 -39.53
C LYS A 759 18.48 -42.68 -38.12
N GLY A 760 19.43 -43.39 -37.51
CA GLY A 760 20.02 -43.07 -36.21
C GLY A 760 19.62 -44.04 -35.09
N ARG A 761 20.26 -43.92 -33.92
CA ARG A 761 19.96 -44.74 -32.73
C ARG A 761 18.64 -44.31 -32.07
N GLY A 762 18.01 -45.24 -31.36
CA GLY A 762 16.88 -44.98 -30.46
C GLY A 762 15.50 -44.89 -31.12
N TRP A 763 15.37 -45.08 -32.43
CA TRP A 763 14.06 -45.09 -33.09
C TRP A 763 13.32 -46.39 -32.82
N LYS A 764 12.08 -46.27 -32.35
CA LYS A 764 11.13 -47.36 -32.15
C LYS A 764 9.98 -47.17 -33.12
N VAL A 765 9.67 -48.17 -33.94
CA VAL A 765 8.66 -48.06 -34.98
C VAL A 765 7.54 -49.04 -34.71
N PHE A 766 6.30 -48.55 -34.69
CA PHE A 766 5.11 -49.34 -34.45
C PHE A 766 3.94 -48.82 -35.30
N GLU A 767 2.90 -49.62 -35.46
CA GLU A 767 1.63 -49.20 -36.05
C GLU A 767 0.62 -48.99 -34.91
N PRO A 768 0.03 -47.79 -34.73
CA PRO A 768 -0.83 -47.50 -33.56
C PRO A 768 -2.03 -48.43 -33.39
N THR A 769 -2.48 -49.04 -34.49
CA THR A 769 -3.61 -49.98 -34.51
C THR A 769 -3.20 -51.43 -34.26
N ASP A 770 -1.90 -51.71 -34.07
CA ASP A 770 -1.42 -53.06 -33.77
C ASP A 770 -1.83 -53.44 -32.34
N GLY A 771 -2.81 -54.34 -32.23
CA GLY A 771 -3.33 -54.80 -30.95
C GLY A 771 -2.35 -55.64 -30.14
N ASN A 772 -1.31 -56.19 -30.78
CA ASN A 772 -0.34 -57.11 -30.14
C ASN A 772 0.96 -56.41 -29.74
N ASN A 773 1.10 -55.11 -30.02
CA ASN A 773 2.32 -54.36 -29.76
C ASN A 773 2.19 -53.54 -28.47
N GLU A 774 3.03 -53.82 -27.47
CA GLU A 774 3.05 -53.12 -26.17
C GLU A 774 3.21 -51.60 -26.33
N LEU A 775 4.07 -51.16 -27.27
CA LEU A 775 4.26 -49.75 -27.57
C LEU A 775 3.03 -49.12 -28.23
N ALA A 776 2.31 -49.86 -29.08
CA ALA A 776 1.04 -49.40 -29.65
C ALA A 776 -0.09 -49.34 -28.61
N ALA A 777 -0.10 -50.25 -27.63
CA ALA A 777 -1.04 -50.23 -26.51
C ALA A 777 -0.78 -49.03 -25.59
N ALA A 778 0.47 -48.83 -25.16
CA ALA A 778 0.87 -47.69 -24.31
C ALA A 778 0.67 -46.35 -25.03
N TRP A 779 0.89 -46.30 -26.35
CA TRP A 779 0.54 -45.15 -27.17
C TRP A 779 -0.94 -44.81 -27.07
N ARG A 780 -1.83 -45.77 -27.35
CA ARG A 780 -3.29 -45.56 -27.28
C ARG A 780 -3.75 -45.15 -25.87
N ALA A 781 -3.12 -45.66 -24.82
CA ALA A 781 -3.41 -45.25 -23.44
C ALA A 781 -3.10 -43.78 -23.14
N CYS A 782 -2.26 -43.12 -23.95
CA CYS A 782 -2.03 -41.67 -23.87
C CYS A 782 -3.10 -40.83 -24.60
N GLY A 783 -4.06 -41.47 -25.26
CA GLY A 783 -5.12 -40.82 -26.03
C GLY A 783 -6.26 -40.30 -25.16
N ASP A 784 -7.17 -39.57 -25.77
CA ASP A 784 -8.44 -39.17 -25.14
C ASP A 784 -9.41 -40.37 -25.00
N GLU A 785 -10.65 -40.13 -24.55
CA GLU A 785 -11.68 -41.16 -24.41
C GLU A 785 -11.99 -41.91 -25.72
N SER A 786 -11.62 -41.35 -26.88
CA SER A 786 -11.74 -42.01 -28.19
C SER A 786 -10.54 -42.89 -28.56
N GLY A 787 -9.51 -42.93 -27.71
CA GLY A 787 -8.23 -43.61 -27.96
C GLY A 787 -7.37 -42.93 -29.02
N CYS A 788 -7.74 -41.72 -29.44
CA CYS A 788 -6.97 -40.94 -30.40
C CYS A 788 -5.87 -40.15 -29.67
N VAL A 789 -4.63 -40.32 -30.14
CA VAL A 789 -3.47 -39.61 -29.58
C VAL A 789 -3.08 -38.50 -30.54
N ASP A 790 -3.21 -37.25 -30.09
CA ASP A 790 -2.63 -36.11 -30.80
C ASP A 790 -1.09 -36.15 -30.67
N GLU A 791 -0.39 -36.12 -31.80
CA GLU A 791 1.09 -36.13 -31.85
C GLU A 791 1.68 -34.92 -31.10
N GLN A 792 0.95 -33.80 -31.03
CA GLN A 792 1.35 -32.63 -30.25
C GLN A 792 1.32 -32.89 -28.74
N THR A 793 0.39 -33.74 -28.25
CA THR A 793 0.31 -34.14 -26.84
C THR A 793 1.56 -34.88 -26.39
N ILE A 794 2.12 -35.73 -27.25
CA ILE A 794 3.35 -36.48 -26.95
C ILE A 794 4.61 -35.62 -27.17
N SER A 795 4.69 -34.91 -28.29
CA SER A 795 5.91 -34.15 -28.66
C SER A 795 6.08 -32.83 -27.89
N GLY A 796 4.99 -32.20 -27.46
CA GLY A 796 4.99 -30.95 -26.69
C GLY A 796 5.19 -31.13 -25.18
N ARG A 797 5.29 -32.38 -24.70
CA ARG A 797 5.34 -32.70 -23.27
C ARG A 797 6.71 -32.45 -22.66
N GLN A 798 6.73 -32.00 -21.39
CA GLN A 798 7.96 -31.82 -20.61
C GLN A 798 8.44 -33.16 -20.04
N TRP A 799 9.01 -34.00 -20.89
CA TRP A 799 9.43 -35.35 -20.55
C TRP A 799 10.43 -35.44 -19.41
N SER A 800 11.26 -34.42 -19.21
CA SER A 800 12.16 -34.38 -18.05
C SER A 800 11.42 -34.40 -16.71
N LYS A 801 10.23 -33.79 -16.65
CA LYS A 801 9.38 -33.79 -15.46
C LYS A 801 8.56 -35.08 -15.35
N THR A 802 8.01 -35.58 -16.47
CA THR A 802 7.21 -36.81 -16.49
C THR A 802 8.00 -38.03 -16.02
N ILE A 803 9.27 -38.13 -16.44
CA ILE A 803 10.16 -39.26 -16.13
C ILE A 803 11.00 -39.02 -14.88
N ASP A 804 11.08 -37.77 -14.40
CA ASP A 804 11.98 -37.34 -13.31
C ASP A 804 13.48 -37.52 -13.67
N ALA A 805 13.84 -37.22 -14.92
CA ALA A 805 15.21 -37.28 -15.42
C ALA A 805 15.56 -36.02 -16.23
N PRO A 806 16.68 -35.33 -15.93
CA PRO A 806 17.02 -34.07 -16.56
C PRO A 806 17.37 -34.24 -18.05
N GLY A 807 16.87 -33.32 -18.88
CA GLY A 807 17.27 -33.22 -20.29
C GLY A 807 16.64 -34.26 -21.22
N VAL A 808 15.64 -35.01 -20.75
CA VAL A 808 14.90 -35.96 -21.59
C VAL A 808 13.97 -35.23 -22.56
N TRP A 809 14.03 -35.62 -23.83
CA TRP A 809 13.18 -35.15 -24.91
C TRP A 809 12.58 -36.33 -25.69
N CYS A 810 11.49 -36.06 -26.40
CA CYS A 810 10.82 -37.02 -27.28
C CYS A 810 10.74 -36.47 -28.70
N LYS A 811 10.98 -37.34 -29.69
CA LYS A 811 10.78 -37.05 -31.12
C LYS A 811 9.82 -38.06 -31.73
N LEU A 812 8.95 -37.53 -32.57
CA LEU A 812 7.97 -38.28 -33.33
C LEU A 812 8.14 -38.03 -34.82
N ALA A 813 7.93 -39.08 -35.62
CA ALA A 813 7.91 -39.00 -37.07
C ALA A 813 6.95 -40.05 -37.64
N ARG A 814 5.94 -39.61 -38.40
CA ARG A 814 4.98 -40.50 -39.05
C ARG A 814 5.36 -40.79 -40.49
N LYS A 815 5.22 -42.06 -40.91
CA LYS A 815 5.33 -42.46 -42.33
C LYS A 815 4.26 -43.49 -42.67
N GLY A 816 3.24 -43.05 -43.38
CA GLY A 816 2.05 -43.86 -43.66
C GLY A 816 1.33 -44.21 -42.37
N ARG A 817 1.10 -45.50 -42.14
CA ARG A 817 0.44 -46.00 -40.91
C ARG A 817 1.39 -46.19 -39.73
N LYS A 818 2.70 -46.13 -39.95
CA LYS A 818 3.71 -46.33 -38.91
C LYS A 818 4.09 -45.02 -38.24
N ILE A 819 4.30 -45.09 -36.94
CA ILE A 819 4.86 -44.01 -36.12
C ILE A 819 6.25 -44.43 -35.67
N GLY A 820 7.24 -43.58 -35.92
CA GLY A 820 8.55 -43.62 -35.30
C GLY A 820 8.55 -42.74 -34.05
N LEU A 821 8.90 -43.32 -32.91
CA LEU A 821 9.05 -42.66 -31.62
C LEU A 821 10.49 -42.82 -31.13
N ARG A 822 11.07 -41.75 -30.59
CA ARG A 822 12.42 -41.78 -30.03
C ARG A 822 12.54 -40.86 -28.82
N PHE A 823 13.00 -41.41 -27.71
CA PHE A 823 13.40 -40.64 -26.54
C PHE A 823 14.92 -40.53 -26.46
N GLY A 824 15.43 -39.36 -26.09
CA GLY A 824 16.85 -39.14 -25.84
C GLY A 824 17.10 -38.18 -24.68
N ALA A 825 18.28 -38.27 -24.07
CA ALA A 825 18.75 -37.34 -23.04
C ALA A 825 20.06 -36.65 -23.48
N GLY A 826 20.12 -35.33 -23.34
CA GLY A 826 21.24 -34.49 -23.79
C GLY A 826 21.07 -33.95 -25.22
N ASP A 827 22.13 -33.36 -25.80
CA ASP A 827 22.07 -32.77 -27.16
C ASP A 827 21.76 -33.87 -28.20
N PRO A 828 20.67 -33.78 -28.98
CA PRO A 828 20.31 -34.77 -30.00
C PRO A 828 21.34 -35.01 -31.10
N ARG A 829 22.33 -34.14 -31.25
CA ARG A 829 23.43 -34.24 -32.23
C ARG A 829 24.71 -34.84 -31.64
N SER A 830 24.78 -35.02 -30.32
CA SER A 830 25.97 -35.56 -29.67
C SER A 830 26.11 -37.07 -29.89
N PRO A 831 27.33 -37.61 -30.05
CA PRO A 831 27.54 -39.06 -29.98
C PRO A 831 27.29 -39.62 -28.57
N THR A 832 27.29 -38.76 -27.54
CA THR A 832 27.05 -39.14 -26.13
C THR A 832 25.58 -39.11 -25.72
N THR A 833 24.65 -38.80 -26.63
CA THR A 833 23.21 -38.85 -26.32
C THR A 833 22.83 -40.26 -25.90
N ALA A 834 22.21 -40.37 -24.73
CA ALA A 834 21.62 -41.61 -24.24
C ALA A 834 20.23 -41.80 -24.83
N PHE A 835 19.82 -43.05 -25.08
CA PHE A 835 18.52 -43.42 -25.66
C PHE A 835 17.92 -44.59 -24.86
N GLY A 836 16.59 -44.70 -24.86
CA GLY A 836 15.88 -45.75 -24.11
C GLY A 836 16.25 -45.80 -22.62
N ALA A 837 16.52 -47.00 -22.10
CA ALA A 837 16.86 -47.22 -20.70
C ALA A 837 18.13 -46.48 -20.25
N ASP A 838 19.10 -46.26 -21.16
CA ASP A 838 20.38 -45.62 -20.85
C ASP A 838 20.24 -44.15 -20.42
N MET A 839 19.07 -43.54 -20.60
CA MET A 839 18.79 -42.17 -20.16
C MET A 839 18.57 -42.06 -18.65
N LEU A 840 18.28 -43.18 -17.97
CA LEU A 840 17.95 -43.19 -16.56
C LEU A 840 19.21 -43.44 -15.72
N PRO A 841 19.53 -42.59 -14.72
CA PRO A 841 20.64 -42.84 -13.82
C PRO A 841 20.45 -44.15 -13.04
N ASP A 842 21.55 -44.73 -12.56
CA ASP A 842 21.50 -45.92 -11.71
C ASP A 842 20.67 -45.62 -10.44
N GLY A 843 19.80 -46.55 -10.05
CA GLY A 843 18.89 -46.38 -8.91
C GLY A 843 17.62 -45.56 -9.20
N HIS A 844 17.40 -45.10 -10.43
CA HIS A 844 16.17 -44.42 -10.81
C HIS A 844 14.94 -45.35 -10.67
N PRO A 845 13.83 -44.93 -10.05
CA PRO A 845 12.67 -45.80 -9.79
C PRO A 845 12.09 -46.49 -11.04
N MET A 846 12.07 -45.79 -12.18
CA MET A 846 11.59 -46.37 -13.45
C MET A 846 12.50 -47.46 -14.02
N ARG A 847 13.76 -47.55 -13.60
CA ARG A 847 14.68 -48.58 -14.08
C ARG A 847 14.29 -49.96 -13.55
N ALA A 848 13.85 -50.02 -12.30
CA ALA A 848 13.26 -51.23 -11.73
C ALA A 848 12.01 -51.71 -12.51
N ARG A 849 11.18 -50.78 -13.00
CA ARG A 849 10.04 -51.11 -13.88
C ARG A 849 10.50 -51.63 -15.23
N LEU A 850 11.54 -51.05 -15.83
CA LEU A 850 12.08 -51.52 -17.12
C LEU A 850 12.64 -52.94 -17.06
N ASP A 851 13.35 -53.26 -15.97
CA ASP A 851 14.01 -54.55 -15.76
C ASP A 851 13.03 -55.67 -15.33
N ALA A 852 11.82 -55.32 -14.88
CA ALA A 852 10.78 -56.29 -14.57
C ALA A 852 10.27 -57.01 -15.83
N PRO A 853 10.05 -58.35 -15.79
CA PRO A 853 9.58 -59.10 -16.94
C PRO A 853 8.19 -58.63 -17.40
N PRO A 854 7.90 -58.65 -18.72
CA PRO A 854 6.58 -58.27 -19.24
C PRO A 854 5.49 -59.18 -18.67
N GLY A 855 4.62 -58.63 -17.81
CA GLY A 855 3.51 -59.36 -17.18
C GLY A 855 3.51 -59.34 -15.65
N ASP A 856 4.62 -58.96 -15.00
CA ASP A 856 4.76 -58.91 -13.53
C ASP A 856 4.37 -57.55 -12.93
N VAL A 857 3.41 -56.84 -13.54
CA VAL A 857 2.81 -55.66 -12.90
C VAL A 857 1.86 -56.13 -11.80
N LEU A 858 2.45 -56.64 -10.72
CA LEU A 858 1.80 -56.76 -9.42
C LEU A 858 1.25 -55.38 -9.05
N SER A 859 -0.02 -55.33 -8.68
CA SER A 859 -0.60 -54.23 -7.93
C SER A 859 0.32 -53.89 -6.76
N PHE A 860 1.14 -52.86 -6.92
CA PHE A 860 1.87 -52.27 -5.81
C PHE A 860 0.80 -51.62 -4.91
N GLU A 861 0.40 -52.33 -3.85
CA GLU A 861 -0.18 -51.65 -2.69
C GLU A 861 0.84 -50.61 -2.24
N ILE A 862 0.50 -49.34 -2.41
CA ILE A 862 1.24 -48.24 -1.81
C ILE A 862 1.10 -48.44 -0.31
N SER A 863 2.15 -48.96 0.34
CA SER A 863 2.23 -49.05 1.79
C SER A 863 2.11 -47.65 2.37
N ALA A 864 0.92 -47.32 2.88
CA ALA A 864 0.63 -46.14 3.66
C ALA A 864 1.33 -46.26 5.03
N THR A 865 2.64 -46.09 5.05
CA THR A 865 3.42 -45.99 6.28
C THR A 865 4.46 -44.89 6.14
N THR A 866 3.97 -43.65 6.06
CA THR A 866 4.71 -42.49 6.55
C THR A 866 4.12 -42.16 7.92
N PRO A 867 4.91 -42.14 9.01
CA PRO A 867 4.37 -41.78 10.32
C PRO A 867 3.94 -40.31 10.26
N VAL A 868 2.65 -40.08 10.48
CA VAL A 868 2.11 -38.76 10.78
C VAL A 868 2.84 -38.28 12.02
N ALA A 869 3.60 -37.19 11.89
CA ALA A 869 4.24 -36.54 13.02
C ALA A 869 3.14 -36.11 14.01
N GLU A 870 3.21 -36.64 15.23
CA GLU A 870 2.33 -36.27 16.33
C GLU A 870 2.31 -34.74 16.53
N PRO A 871 1.13 -34.11 16.67
CA PRO A 871 1.06 -32.75 17.15
C PRO A 871 1.44 -32.73 18.63
N ARG A 872 2.68 -32.31 18.93
CA ARG A 872 3.06 -31.87 20.27
C ARG A 872 2.28 -30.60 20.61
N GLY A 873 1.23 -30.71 21.41
CA GLY A 873 0.50 -29.55 21.93
C GLY A 873 -0.56 -29.91 22.96
N ARG A 874 -0.25 -29.68 24.24
CA ARG A 874 -1.08 -29.90 25.43
C ARG A 874 -2.41 -29.12 25.39
N VAL A 875 -3.56 -29.78 25.18
CA VAL A 875 -4.90 -29.25 25.58
C VAL A 875 -5.90 -30.39 25.87
N ALA A 876 -5.53 -31.44 26.62
CA ALA A 876 -6.41 -32.60 26.81
C ALA A 876 -6.75 -32.97 28.27
N GLU A 877 -6.59 -32.06 29.24
CA GLU A 877 -6.98 -32.31 30.65
C GLU A 877 -8.04 -31.35 31.20
N GLY A 878 -8.74 -30.57 30.36
CA GLY A 878 -9.68 -29.53 30.84
C GLY A 878 -11.16 -29.72 30.52
N VAL A 879 -11.57 -30.74 29.77
CA VAL A 879 -12.91 -30.77 29.13
C VAL A 879 -13.87 -31.80 29.76
N ALA A 880 -13.41 -32.61 30.73
CA ALA A 880 -14.25 -33.63 31.37
C ALA A 880 -15.09 -33.13 32.57
N GLU A 881 -14.97 -31.86 32.98
CA GLU A 881 -15.60 -31.35 34.22
C GLU A 881 -16.70 -30.28 34.00
N ILE A 882 -17.20 -30.12 32.76
CA ILE A 882 -18.33 -29.23 32.42
C ILE A 882 -19.42 -30.02 31.68
N ALA A 883 -19.79 -31.17 32.24
CA ALA A 883 -20.99 -31.91 31.83
C ALA A 883 -21.91 -32.26 33.02
N THR A 884 -21.62 -31.71 34.21
CA THR A 884 -22.46 -31.90 35.41
C THR A 884 -22.58 -30.61 36.24
N LEU A 885 -22.92 -29.51 35.56
CA LEU A 885 -23.52 -28.26 36.07
C LEU A 885 -24.37 -27.69 34.93
#